data_AF-A0A3A0C5G5-F1
#
_entry.id   AF-A0A3A0C5G5-F1
#
_cell.length_a   1.000
_cell.length_b   1.000
_cell.length_c   1.000
_cell.angle_alpha   90.00
_cell.angle_beta   90.00
_cell.angle_gamma   90.00
#
_symmetry.space_group_name_H-M   'P 1'
#
loop_
_entity.id
_entity.type
_entity.pdbx_description
1 polymer ?
#
loop_
_entity_poly.entity_id
_entity_poly.type
_entity_poly.pdbx_seq_one_letter_code
_entity_poly.pdbx_strand_id
1 'polypeptide(L)'
;MLLAAVAGVALYGVSCDGGGTGSGSVFTGFGGGGGTVVQQPYDIQVVALPVNGIQVNRAFAVTVNFLVPGTSTPMSVSGVETLTLTKASGPGNLVGSFVSAGNGTSTLTFNNVVLDTVGSYTLSVNGPKATAAGISASFNVGAQMDLRFTAIPSATVYRPRTFTVAVSTVDPGTLAPVVPSYPVDVTVARNPSTGSGTLSGTLMQTISGSSSAVFSGLSYSVNETISLLASSPGFSTVTSGTITFDSLVLANPTVSASPLVNGNFSVSATINSATSGTPVAISPAITVSLTVASGGGTLSGTTSAASSGSTVTINGARYNNAGPATFTLSSTEASSVTTNPITFLYNFSVSATGATAVVINSAWSPFNFQVRDALNNLFTGAISSLSWQVVNRTTAAVVQSSTAAFSGGTAQVTPSPIGTAGGYRLEGTFATPAHTPTTVTIDIDVISYTLVDQPGPFVVLKSVRVGSNYSDSLVGNPTADRPWGSFALAGTTTGTAGTFGVLSGTLPPGLSLDGANGTINGVPSTAGSYQFTIYARQTGGTTAQPLRCQLDVFSATETEIPATAPNFRNTGTFAVQNFTILPSTGATPVTTAYLDILYSTTSTYDGVTRQTTARIWAPDLSTITTPAPLFVMHRGRGFHFREYNSLGAHLASYGIITVSVEDAFSFYAPSSTPATATYRSPYSTYDSGYYTAGMQSGGAFQEATQDFMLLLNQAATGTISGTMLAGYTSTATLTAPSSAPFVGKIDPLKVFIGGHSRGGGATHASHVRNFNNKARGMIYFMPFDLRYDTNTVSGVTGLSGSDAGGSPTSWTFAIRAIPTLQPRLPSLILAAERDGDLVYPFADQYGDRSVGPATQVTIFGANHNQTGDAHANDGSPYITAPEQKARLWHLVTAFIKRYSEADGRYLDGVLFADKWTNGDTTRAHYGINSWRNMAERILIDDFQDANTATNLRGGSNSFTGGSRSEASIFSSLGNMASLGIRHNIMTIPSGTNCTYQTNFTAQDVNACRRVIFRLGQTSTEGYDWVTVRVRLTDSANATSLVTIWDRAAPNTTYLPDYNGAQPYYNRFVEAQIPLSAFTGVNMASITRIEIVMEPTTFTGTRQIYMDDLRFE
;
A
#
# COMPACT_ATOMS: atom_id res chain seq x y z
N MET A 1 23.42 -73.67 -23.22
CA MET A 1 23.22 -75.11 -22.94
C MET A 1 23.43 -75.84 -24.27
N LEU A 2 24.00 -77.06 -24.36
CA LEU A 2 23.35 -78.32 -23.94
C LEU A 2 21.89 -78.34 -24.43
N LEU A 3 21.46 -79.35 -25.19
CA LEU A 3 20.08 -79.48 -25.72
C LEU A 3 19.59 -78.43 -26.75
N ALA A 4 18.97 -78.97 -27.81
CA ALA A 4 17.85 -78.46 -28.60
C ALA A 4 17.99 -77.12 -29.37
N ALA A 5 17.98 -77.05 -30.71
CA ALA A 5 18.58 -77.86 -31.79
C ALA A 5 18.16 -77.27 -33.17
N VAL A 6 18.67 -76.18 -33.73
CA VAL A 6 19.70 -75.24 -33.35
C VAL A 6 19.21 -73.89 -33.88
N ALA A 7 19.35 -72.89 -33.00
CA ALA A 7 19.52 -71.47 -33.23
C ALA A 7 18.73 -70.83 -34.39
N GLY A 8 17.75 -70.02 -34.00
CA GLY A 8 18.07 -68.62 -33.76
C GLY A 8 18.84 -67.91 -34.87
N VAL A 9 18.22 -66.81 -35.26
CA VAL A 9 18.84 -65.62 -35.82
C VAL A 9 19.03 -65.68 -37.33
N ALA A 10 18.14 -64.92 -37.97
CA ALA A 10 18.45 -63.93 -38.97
C ALA A 10 19.80 -64.09 -39.66
N LEU A 11 19.76 -64.29 -40.97
CA LEU A 11 20.24 -63.24 -41.85
C LEU A 11 19.70 -63.48 -43.27
N TYR A 12 19.35 -62.38 -43.91
CA TYR A 12 19.74 -62.05 -45.27
C TYR A 12 20.41 -63.15 -46.11
N GLY A 13 19.86 -63.38 -47.31
CA GLY A 13 20.65 -63.78 -48.46
C GLY A 13 19.90 -64.48 -49.60
N VAL A 14 19.72 -63.76 -50.71
CA VAL A 14 19.72 -64.23 -52.11
C VAL A 14 18.57 -65.16 -52.57
N SER A 15 18.25 -65.07 -53.86
CA SER A 15 17.79 -66.17 -54.73
C SER A 15 16.35 -66.15 -55.27
N CYS A 16 16.27 -66.84 -56.40
CA CYS A 16 15.35 -66.92 -57.52
C CYS A 16 14.01 -67.68 -57.32
N ASP A 17 13.32 -67.79 -58.46
CA ASP A 17 12.21 -68.70 -58.82
C ASP A 17 10.83 -68.31 -58.28
N GLY A 18 9.77 -68.35 -59.07
CA GLY A 18 9.50 -69.17 -60.23
C GLY A 18 8.27 -70.02 -59.94
N GLY A 19 7.39 -70.17 -60.93
CA GLY A 19 6.28 -71.14 -60.91
C GLY A 19 5.00 -70.56 -60.31
N GLY A 20 3.88 -70.52 -61.00
CA GLY A 20 3.47 -71.37 -62.11
C GLY A 20 2.23 -72.14 -61.70
N THR A 21 1.29 -72.20 -62.65
CA THR A 21 0.44 -73.37 -62.95
C THR A 21 -0.42 -73.92 -61.81
N GLY A 22 -1.72 -74.10 -61.99
CA GLY A 22 -2.31 -74.76 -63.14
C GLY A 22 -3.69 -75.26 -62.68
N SER A 23 -4.73 -75.13 -63.50
CA SER A 23 -5.02 -76.00 -64.65
C SER A 23 -5.39 -77.42 -64.23
N GLY A 24 -6.53 -77.88 -64.75
CA GLY A 24 -7.05 -79.23 -64.57
C GLY A 24 -8.56 -79.20 -64.35
N SER A 25 -9.42 -78.69 -65.24
CA SER A 25 -9.75 -79.24 -66.57
C SER A 25 -9.62 -80.75 -66.64
N VAL A 26 -10.71 -81.42 -67.05
CA VAL A 26 -10.80 -82.57 -67.96
C VAL A 26 -12.15 -83.24 -67.65
N PHE A 27 -13.23 -82.86 -68.36
CA PHE A 27 -13.66 -83.48 -69.63
C PHE A 27 -13.68 -85.02 -69.57
N THR A 28 -14.86 -85.60 -69.75
CA THR A 28 -15.16 -86.38 -70.97
C THR A 28 -16.65 -86.66 -71.02
N GLY A 29 -17.26 -86.33 -72.16
CA GLY A 29 -18.64 -86.66 -72.45
C GLY A 29 -18.82 -88.01 -73.12
N PHE A 30 -20.11 -88.31 -73.32
CA PHE A 30 -20.74 -89.20 -74.31
C PHE A 30 -20.57 -90.72 -74.19
N GLY A 31 -21.64 -91.35 -73.66
CA GLY A 31 -22.63 -92.04 -74.50
C GLY A 31 -22.47 -93.55 -74.71
N GLY A 32 -23.49 -94.33 -74.32
CA GLY A 32 -23.76 -95.64 -74.93
C GLY A 32 -24.51 -96.66 -74.05
N GLY A 33 -25.74 -97.00 -74.45
CA GLY A 33 -26.28 -98.37 -74.41
C GLY A 33 -26.83 -98.92 -73.09
N GLY A 34 -28.15 -98.89 -72.93
CA GLY A 34 -28.86 -99.69 -71.94
C GLY A 34 -28.91 -101.18 -72.31
N GLY A 35 -28.46 -102.03 -71.39
CA GLY A 35 -28.93 -103.40 -71.20
C GLY A 35 -29.24 -103.57 -69.71
N THR A 36 -30.52 -103.71 -69.36
CA THR A 36 -31.03 -103.67 -67.98
C THR A 36 -30.73 -104.97 -67.20
N VAL A 37 -30.13 -104.83 -66.01
CA VAL A 37 -29.95 -105.86 -64.96
C VAL A 37 -31.12 -105.76 -63.96
N VAL A 38 -31.62 -106.88 -63.41
CA VAL A 38 -32.80 -106.95 -62.50
C VAL A 38 -32.39 -106.95 -61.00
N GLN A 39 -33.10 -106.19 -60.16
CA GLN A 39 -32.82 -105.90 -58.72
C GLN A 39 -33.23 -107.00 -57.69
N GLN A 40 -32.45 -107.16 -56.61
CA GLN A 40 -32.65 -108.08 -55.46
C GLN A 40 -33.39 -107.43 -54.24
N PRO A 41 -34.01 -108.21 -53.31
CA PRO A 41 -34.69 -107.70 -52.09
C PRO A 41 -33.76 -107.06 -51.03
N TYR A 42 -34.27 -106.12 -50.22
CA TYR A 42 -33.51 -105.36 -49.20
C TYR A 42 -34.37 -104.93 -47.98
N ASP A 43 -33.74 -104.44 -46.90
CA ASP A 43 -34.38 -103.82 -45.74
C ASP A 43 -34.10 -102.30 -45.71
N ILE A 44 -34.92 -101.53 -44.98
CA ILE A 44 -34.83 -100.05 -44.94
C ILE A 44 -34.69 -99.56 -43.50
N GLN A 45 -33.76 -98.63 -43.25
CA GLN A 45 -33.62 -97.92 -41.97
C GLN A 45 -33.62 -96.40 -42.16
N VAL A 46 -34.42 -95.67 -41.36
CA VAL A 46 -34.40 -94.20 -41.32
C VAL A 46 -33.34 -93.74 -40.32
N VAL A 47 -32.37 -92.92 -40.75
CA VAL A 47 -31.13 -92.70 -39.99
C VAL A 47 -30.92 -91.25 -39.56
N ALA A 48 -31.49 -90.27 -40.26
CA ALA A 48 -31.39 -88.86 -39.88
C ALA A 48 -32.71 -88.10 -40.05
N LEU A 49 -33.17 -87.52 -38.93
CA LEU A 49 -34.20 -86.48 -38.87
C LEU A 49 -33.55 -85.20 -38.28
N PRO A 50 -33.86 -84.00 -38.79
CA PRO A 50 -33.41 -82.76 -38.17
C PRO A 50 -34.02 -82.64 -36.76
N VAL A 51 -33.24 -82.91 -35.72
CA VAL A 51 -33.78 -83.02 -34.36
C VAL A 51 -34.09 -81.68 -33.68
N ASN A 52 -33.90 -80.54 -34.34
CA ASN A 52 -34.30 -79.22 -33.84
C ASN A 52 -34.81 -78.31 -34.97
N GLY A 53 -35.96 -77.67 -34.77
CA GLY A 53 -36.45 -76.58 -35.64
C GLY A 53 -37.28 -76.97 -36.86
N ILE A 54 -37.77 -78.21 -36.96
CA ILE A 54 -38.72 -78.58 -38.04
C ILE A 54 -40.02 -77.83 -37.81
N GLN A 55 -40.41 -77.05 -38.81
CA GLN A 55 -41.61 -76.23 -38.79
C GLN A 55 -42.64 -76.77 -39.75
N VAL A 56 -43.90 -76.55 -39.40
CA VAL A 56 -45.02 -76.84 -40.28
C VAL A 56 -44.88 -76.05 -41.58
N ASN A 57 -45.24 -76.65 -42.72
CA ASN A 57 -45.16 -76.08 -44.06
C ASN A 57 -43.74 -75.71 -44.53
N ARG A 58 -42.69 -76.12 -43.82
CA ARG A 58 -41.29 -75.95 -44.22
C ARG A 58 -40.68 -77.28 -44.62
N ALA A 59 -39.98 -77.27 -45.75
CA ALA A 59 -39.28 -78.42 -46.30
C ALA A 59 -38.10 -78.80 -45.39
N PHE A 60 -37.99 -80.09 -45.08
CA PHE A 60 -36.83 -80.69 -44.45
C PHE A 60 -36.42 -81.96 -45.22
N ALA A 61 -35.24 -82.47 -44.89
CA ALA A 61 -34.71 -83.68 -45.51
C ALA A 61 -34.78 -84.87 -44.56
N VAL A 62 -35.10 -86.05 -45.10
CA VAL A 62 -35.09 -87.33 -44.37
C VAL A 62 -34.15 -88.27 -45.08
N THR A 63 -33.16 -88.80 -44.38
CA THR A 63 -32.19 -89.74 -44.99
C THR A 63 -32.40 -91.15 -44.49
N VAL A 64 -32.42 -92.10 -45.43
CA VAL A 64 -32.58 -93.53 -45.19
C VAL A 64 -31.44 -94.33 -45.80
N ASN A 65 -31.18 -95.50 -45.23
CA ASN A 65 -30.19 -96.44 -45.71
C ASN A 65 -30.86 -97.74 -46.16
N PHE A 66 -30.31 -98.34 -47.21
CA PHE A 66 -30.65 -99.69 -47.67
C PHE A 66 -29.76 -100.72 -46.99
N LEU A 67 -30.34 -101.83 -46.54
CA LEU A 67 -29.64 -102.86 -45.78
C LEU A 67 -29.88 -104.25 -46.39
N VAL A 68 -28.94 -105.18 -46.20
CA VAL A 68 -29.11 -106.60 -46.58
C VAL A 68 -30.22 -107.23 -45.72
N PRO A 69 -31.19 -107.95 -46.31
CA PRO A 69 -32.35 -108.48 -45.59
C PRO A 69 -32.00 -109.23 -44.30
N GLY A 70 -32.67 -108.88 -43.20
CA GLY A 70 -32.49 -109.47 -41.89
C GLY A 70 -31.22 -109.02 -41.14
N THR A 71 -30.48 -108.04 -41.68
CA THR A 71 -29.24 -107.52 -41.06
C THR A 71 -29.22 -105.99 -41.06
N SER A 72 -28.32 -105.39 -40.27
CA SER A 72 -28.07 -103.94 -40.28
C SER A 72 -26.98 -103.52 -41.28
N THR A 73 -26.64 -104.38 -42.24
CA THR A 73 -25.46 -104.19 -43.12
C THR A 73 -25.86 -103.39 -44.34
N PRO A 74 -25.29 -102.19 -44.62
CA PRO A 74 -25.68 -101.41 -45.78
C PRO A 74 -25.38 -102.12 -47.09
N MET A 75 -26.31 -102.04 -48.04
CA MET A 75 -26.11 -102.54 -49.40
C MET A 75 -26.48 -101.48 -50.42
N SER A 76 -25.86 -101.51 -51.60
CA SER A 76 -26.28 -100.70 -52.73
C SER A 76 -27.35 -101.42 -53.54
N VAL A 77 -28.35 -100.67 -54.00
CA VAL A 77 -29.36 -101.17 -54.94
C VAL A 77 -28.81 -101.13 -56.39
N SER A 78 -28.95 -102.21 -57.15
CA SER A 78 -28.58 -102.36 -58.57
C SER A 78 -29.80 -102.21 -59.52
N GLY A 79 -29.90 -101.09 -60.22
CA GLY A 79 -31.10 -100.68 -60.96
C GLY A 79 -31.81 -99.53 -60.25
N VAL A 80 -32.71 -98.82 -60.95
CA VAL A 80 -33.42 -97.67 -60.34
C VAL A 80 -34.42 -98.22 -59.33
N GLU A 81 -34.07 -98.11 -58.05
CA GLU A 81 -34.98 -98.46 -56.96
C GLU A 81 -35.63 -97.24 -56.36
N THR A 82 -36.94 -97.37 -56.16
CA THR A 82 -37.81 -96.25 -55.85
C THR A 82 -38.43 -96.47 -54.48
N LEU A 83 -38.01 -95.68 -53.50
CA LEU A 83 -38.59 -95.69 -52.16
C LEU A 83 -39.69 -94.66 -52.03
N THR A 84 -40.76 -95.04 -51.32
CA THR A 84 -41.89 -94.19 -51.00
C THR A 84 -41.94 -93.94 -49.49
N LEU A 85 -41.83 -92.68 -49.10
CA LEU A 85 -42.03 -92.16 -47.76
C LEU A 85 -43.53 -91.91 -47.52
N THR A 86 -44.05 -92.38 -46.39
CA THR A 86 -45.41 -92.12 -45.94
C THR A 86 -45.40 -91.74 -44.47
N LYS A 87 -46.49 -91.17 -43.98
CA LYS A 87 -46.66 -90.88 -42.57
C LYS A 87 -47.09 -92.17 -41.85
N ALA A 88 -46.32 -92.60 -40.84
CA ALA A 88 -46.68 -93.75 -40.00
C ALA A 88 -47.65 -93.31 -38.91
N SER A 89 -47.38 -92.19 -38.23
CA SER A 89 -48.27 -91.57 -37.25
C SER A 89 -48.05 -90.05 -37.16
N GLY A 90 -49.05 -89.35 -36.62
CA GLY A 90 -49.05 -87.89 -36.41
C GLY A 90 -50.27 -87.19 -37.05
N PRO A 91 -50.55 -85.92 -36.71
CA PRO A 91 -51.65 -85.15 -37.32
C PRO A 91 -51.37 -84.78 -38.79
N GLY A 92 -52.28 -84.12 -39.51
CA GLY A 92 -52.01 -83.55 -40.85
C GLY A 92 -51.64 -84.50 -41.99
N ASN A 93 -51.16 -83.93 -43.10
CA ASN A 93 -50.61 -84.63 -44.27
C ASN A 93 -49.11 -84.38 -44.44
N LEU A 94 -48.45 -85.36 -45.06
CA LEU A 94 -47.13 -85.18 -45.67
C LEU A 94 -47.36 -84.48 -47.01
N VAL A 95 -46.65 -83.38 -47.29
CA VAL A 95 -46.76 -82.57 -48.52
C VAL A 95 -45.36 -82.48 -49.18
N GLY A 96 -45.26 -82.58 -50.51
CA GLY A 96 -43.97 -82.55 -51.23
C GLY A 96 -43.60 -83.88 -51.91
N SER A 97 -42.29 -84.12 -52.09
CA SER A 97 -41.79 -85.31 -52.78
C SER A 97 -41.53 -86.45 -51.80
N PHE A 98 -42.33 -87.51 -51.90
CA PHE A 98 -42.19 -88.69 -51.05
C PHE A 98 -41.64 -89.88 -51.79
N VAL A 99 -41.26 -89.70 -53.04
CA VAL A 99 -40.68 -90.75 -53.85
C VAL A 99 -39.25 -90.33 -54.14
N SER A 100 -38.30 -91.14 -53.68
CA SER A 100 -36.89 -90.92 -53.95
C SER A 100 -36.35 -92.18 -54.61
N ALA A 101 -35.71 -92.01 -55.76
CA ALA A 101 -35.18 -93.11 -56.54
C ALA A 101 -33.66 -93.03 -56.61
N GLY A 102 -33.00 -94.16 -56.41
CA GLY A 102 -31.55 -94.29 -56.44
C GLY A 102 -31.14 -95.52 -57.23
N ASN A 103 -30.02 -95.42 -57.95
CA ASN A 103 -29.40 -96.55 -58.61
C ASN A 103 -27.92 -96.57 -58.21
N GLY A 104 -27.45 -97.72 -57.73
CA GLY A 104 -26.08 -97.91 -57.23
C GLY A 104 -25.81 -97.33 -55.84
N THR A 105 -26.79 -96.71 -55.17
CA THR A 105 -26.59 -96.02 -53.88
C THR A 105 -26.96 -96.90 -52.68
N SER A 106 -26.26 -96.72 -51.56
CA SER A 106 -26.57 -97.37 -50.27
C SER A 106 -27.44 -96.51 -49.36
N THR A 107 -27.61 -95.23 -49.70
CA THR A 107 -28.45 -94.27 -48.98
C THR A 107 -29.33 -93.51 -49.97
N LEU A 108 -30.49 -93.08 -49.49
CA LEU A 108 -31.39 -92.19 -50.21
C LEU A 108 -31.88 -91.09 -49.28
N THR A 109 -31.92 -89.87 -49.79
CA THR A 109 -32.47 -88.74 -49.07
C THR A 109 -33.76 -88.30 -49.76
N PHE A 110 -34.81 -88.17 -48.96
CA PHE A 110 -36.01 -87.45 -49.33
C PHE A 110 -35.75 -85.98 -49.03
N ASN A 111 -35.56 -85.20 -50.08
CA ASN A 111 -35.46 -83.75 -49.96
C ASN A 111 -36.85 -83.14 -50.12
N ASN A 112 -37.07 -82.00 -49.46
CA ASN A 112 -38.34 -81.27 -49.53
C ASN A 112 -39.54 -82.02 -48.97
N VAL A 113 -39.32 -82.78 -47.90
CA VAL A 113 -40.41 -83.35 -47.09
C VAL A 113 -41.04 -82.20 -46.31
N VAL A 114 -42.33 -81.97 -46.47
CA VAL A 114 -43.08 -80.95 -45.75
C VAL A 114 -44.15 -81.64 -44.91
N LEU A 115 -44.37 -81.17 -43.69
CA LEU A 115 -45.49 -81.58 -42.84
C LEU A 115 -46.42 -80.38 -42.68
N ASP A 116 -47.71 -80.54 -43.00
CA ASP A 116 -48.65 -79.42 -43.10
C ASP A 116 -49.36 -79.04 -41.80
N THR A 117 -49.18 -79.86 -40.75
CA THR A 117 -49.81 -79.64 -39.44
C THR A 117 -48.78 -79.74 -38.31
N VAL A 118 -48.95 -78.93 -37.25
CA VAL A 118 -48.13 -78.98 -36.03
C VAL A 118 -48.45 -80.26 -35.24
N GLY A 119 -47.43 -80.91 -34.68
CA GLY A 119 -47.63 -82.08 -33.82
C GLY A 119 -46.44 -83.04 -33.76
N SER A 120 -46.66 -84.21 -33.17
CA SER A 120 -45.67 -85.28 -33.08
C SER A 120 -45.87 -86.31 -34.18
N TYR A 121 -44.78 -86.73 -34.84
CA TYR A 121 -44.78 -87.53 -36.05
C TYR A 121 -43.82 -88.72 -35.98
N THR A 122 -44.18 -89.81 -36.65
CA THR A 122 -43.24 -90.85 -37.12
C THR A 122 -43.48 -91.08 -38.61
N LEU A 123 -42.40 -91.31 -39.37
CA LEU A 123 -42.45 -91.52 -40.82
C LEU A 123 -42.14 -92.99 -41.14
N SER A 124 -42.80 -93.53 -42.16
CA SER A 124 -42.60 -94.89 -42.69
C SER A 124 -42.01 -94.81 -44.09
N VAL A 125 -41.07 -95.67 -44.43
CA VAL A 125 -40.47 -95.73 -45.76
C VAL A 125 -40.58 -97.14 -46.31
N ASN A 126 -41.14 -97.28 -47.50
CA ASN A 126 -41.38 -98.55 -48.18
C ASN A 126 -40.71 -98.58 -49.55
N GLY A 127 -40.41 -99.78 -50.04
CA GLY A 127 -39.88 -100.01 -51.39
C GLY A 127 -40.48 -101.27 -52.02
N PRO A 128 -40.50 -101.39 -53.36
CA PRO A 128 -41.17 -102.49 -54.06
C PRO A 128 -40.52 -103.86 -53.81
N LYS A 129 -39.26 -103.87 -53.38
CA LYS A 129 -38.51 -105.07 -52.97
C LYS A 129 -38.07 -105.03 -51.51
N ALA A 130 -38.62 -104.09 -50.73
CA ALA A 130 -38.34 -104.00 -49.30
C ALA A 130 -39.03 -105.15 -48.56
N THR A 131 -38.34 -105.84 -47.65
CA THR A 131 -38.97 -106.91 -46.87
C THR A 131 -39.96 -106.38 -45.83
N ALA A 132 -39.75 -105.15 -45.36
CA ALA A 132 -40.63 -104.42 -44.45
C ALA A 132 -40.43 -102.90 -44.56
N ALA A 133 -41.38 -102.13 -44.00
CA ALA A 133 -41.30 -100.68 -43.93
C ALA A 133 -40.29 -100.22 -42.85
N GLY A 134 -39.39 -99.30 -43.19
CA GLY A 134 -38.53 -98.64 -42.21
C GLY A 134 -39.26 -97.50 -41.50
N ILE A 135 -39.44 -97.58 -40.16
CA ILE A 135 -40.12 -96.55 -39.37
C ILE A 135 -39.10 -95.64 -38.67
N SER A 136 -39.31 -94.33 -38.70
CA SER A 136 -38.47 -93.34 -38.01
C SER A 136 -38.76 -93.28 -36.51
N ALA A 137 -37.80 -92.73 -35.74
CA ALA A 137 -38.08 -92.28 -34.38
C ALA A 137 -39.15 -91.15 -34.39
N SER A 138 -39.84 -90.96 -33.27
CA SER A 138 -40.81 -89.89 -33.10
C SER A 138 -40.13 -88.53 -33.00
N PHE A 139 -40.63 -87.53 -33.72
CA PHE A 139 -40.14 -86.16 -33.71
C PHE A 139 -41.29 -85.15 -33.79
N ASN A 140 -41.05 -83.92 -33.36
CA ASN A 140 -42.08 -82.89 -33.30
C ASN A 140 -41.88 -81.82 -34.39
N VAL A 141 -42.99 -81.36 -34.95
CA VAL A 141 -43.06 -80.24 -35.89
C VAL A 141 -43.74 -79.08 -35.18
N GLY A 142 -43.02 -77.96 -35.04
CA GLY A 142 -43.51 -76.73 -34.43
C GLY A 142 -44.30 -75.84 -35.42
N ALA A 143 -44.91 -74.77 -34.91
CA ALA A 143 -45.55 -73.75 -35.75
C ALA A 143 -44.52 -73.09 -36.69
N GLN A 144 -45.00 -72.59 -37.84
CA GLN A 144 -44.14 -71.92 -38.81
C GLN A 144 -43.70 -70.58 -38.23
N MET A 145 -42.41 -70.28 -38.30
CA MET A 145 -41.84 -69.05 -37.78
C MET A 145 -40.74 -68.53 -38.71
N ASP A 146 -40.65 -67.22 -38.81
CA ASP A 146 -39.58 -66.52 -39.53
C ASP A 146 -38.69 -65.76 -38.54
N LEU A 147 -37.44 -65.48 -38.92
CA LEU A 147 -36.59 -64.55 -38.17
C LEU A 147 -36.91 -63.13 -38.60
N ARG A 148 -36.83 -62.18 -37.67
CA ARG A 148 -36.93 -60.75 -37.98
C ARG A 148 -36.12 -59.91 -37.02
N PHE A 149 -35.43 -58.90 -37.54
CA PHE A 149 -34.90 -57.82 -36.70
C PHE A 149 -36.07 -57.00 -36.16
N THR A 150 -36.24 -57.00 -34.83
CA THR A 150 -37.30 -56.26 -34.14
C THR A 150 -36.80 -54.98 -33.49
N ALA A 151 -35.49 -54.87 -33.27
CA ALA A 151 -34.85 -53.62 -32.86
C ALA A 151 -33.49 -53.48 -33.55
N ILE A 152 -33.30 -52.36 -34.23
CA ILE A 152 -31.98 -51.90 -34.69
C ILE A 152 -31.87 -50.41 -34.32
N PRO A 153 -30.65 -49.85 -34.20
CA PRO A 153 -30.48 -48.42 -34.00
C PRO A 153 -31.18 -47.64 -35.11
N SER A 154 -32.12 -46.77 -34.73
CA SER A 154 -32.80 -45.85 -35.65
C SER A 154 -32.00 -44.58 -35.92
N ALA A 155 -31.04 -44.26 -35.05
CA ALA A 155 -30.11 -43.15 -35.17
C ALA A 155 -28.70 -43.64 -35.52
N THR A 156 -27.87 -42.74 -36.05
CA THR A 156 -26.45 -42.99 -36.29
C THR A 156 -25.75 -43.45 -35.02
N VAL A 157 -24.99 -44.53 -35.13
CA VAL A 157 -24.15 -45.05 -34.04
C VAL A 157 -22.77 -44.40 -34.15
N TYR A 158 -22.41 -43.58 -33.16
CA TYR A 158 -21.12 -42.91 -33.12
C TYR A 158 -20.06 -43.77 -32.43
N ARG A 159 -18.99 -44.11 -33.16
CA ARG A 159 -17.85 -44.86 -32.64
C ARG A 159 -17.06 -44.03 -31.61
N PRO A 160 -16.49 -44.67 -30.58
CA PRO A 160 -16.37 -46.13 -30.36
C PRO A 160 -17.54 -46.76 -29.59
N ARG A 161 -18.72 -46.11 -29.51
CA ARG A 161 -19.83 -46.62 -28.71
C ARG A 161 -20.36 -47.94 -29.24
N THR A 162 -20.71 -48.81 -28.30
CA THR A 162 -21.41 -50.05 -28.62
C THR A 162 -22.89 -49.80 -28.89
N PHE A 163 -23.50 -50.63 -29.72
CA PHE A 163 -24.93 -50.64 -30.00
C PHE A 163 -25.55 -52.00 -29.68
N THR A 164 -26.88 -52.06 -29.74
CA THR A 164 -27.65 -53.27 -29.50
C THR A 164 -28.61 -53.53 -30.64
N VAL A 165 -28.84 -54.81 -30.97
CA VAL A 165 -29.92 -55.23 -31.88
C VAL A 165 -30.73 -56.36 -31.26
N ALA A 166 -31.99 -56.50 -31.67
CA ALA A 166 -32.83 -57.62 -31.26
C ALA A 166 -33.31 -58.39 -32.50
N VAL A 167 -33.20 -59.71 -32.44
CA VAL A 167 -33.76 -60.62 -33.44
C VAL A 167 -34.81 -61.46 -32.77
N SER A 168 -35.97 -61.56 -33.40
CA SER A 168 -37.11 -62.30 -32.89
C SER A 168 -37.59 -63.35 -33.86
N THR A 169 -38.18 -64.41 -33.34
CA THR A 169 -39.01 -65.35 -34.08
C THR A 169 -40.42 -64.77 -34.19
N VAL A 170 -40.99 -64.75 -35.40
CA VAL A 170 -42.32 -64.19 -35.67
C VAL A 170 -43.17 -65.14 -36.50
N ASP A 171 -44.48 -65.01 -36.38
CA ASP A 171 -45.44 -65.70 -37.26
C ASP A 171 -45.31 -65.16 -38.71
N PRO A 172 -45.16 -66.02 -39.74
CA PRO A 172 -44.92 -65.56 -41.11
C PRO A 172 -46.08 -64.76 -41.74
N GLY A 173 -47.32 -64.98 -41.29
CA GLY A 173 -48.50 -64.32 -41.87
C GLY A 173 -48.85 -63.01 -41.15
N THR A 174 -48.82 -63.02 -39.82
CA THR A 174 -49.23 -61.90 -38.97
C THR A 174 -48.06 -61.05 -38.47
N LEU A 175 -46.82 -61.56 -38.59
CA LEU A 175 -45.58 -60.95 -38.10
C LEU A 175 -45.55 -60.73 -36.57
N ALA A 176 -46.49 -61.34 -35.85
CA ALA A 176 -46.55 -61.30 -34.40
C ALA A 176 -45.39 -62.10 -33.79
N PRO A 177 -44.75 -61.65 -32.69
CA PRO A 177 -43.70 -62.41 -32.03
C PRO A 177 -44.20 -63.77 -31.53
N VAL A 178 -43.47 -64.83 -31.84
CA VAL A 178 -43.79 -66.21 -31.43
C VAL A 178 -42.65 -66.75 -30.59
N VAL A 179 -42.96 -67.25 -29.40
CA VAL A 179 -41.96 -67.94 -28.55
C VAL A 179 -41.70 -69.32 -29.15
N PRO A 180 -40.46 -69.64 -29.55
CA PRO A 180 -40.18 -70.93 -30.14
C PRO A 180 -40.25 -72.01 -29.06
N SER A 181 -40.82 -73.17 -29.40
CA SER A 181 -40.95 -74.29 -28.47
C SER A 181 -39.62 -74.97 -28.13
N TYR A 182 -38.53 -74.64 -28.86
CA TYR A 182 -37.16 -75.10 -28.65
C TYR A 182 -36.18 -73.94 -28.85
N PRO A 183 -34.97 -73.99 -28.27
CA PRO A 183 -33.97 -72.95 -28.44
C PRO A 183 -33.60 -72.74 -29.91
N VAL A 184 -33.56 -71.48 -30.36
CA VAL A 184 -33.12 -71.10 -31.71
C VAL A 184 -31.83 -70.30 -31.59
N ASP A 185 -30.71 -70.89 -32.01
CA ASP A 185 -29.41 -70.21 -32.03
C ASP A 185 -29.35 -69.28 -33.24
N VAL A 186 -29.30 -67.98 -32.96
CA VAL A 186 -29.26 -66.92 -33.97
C VAL A 186 -27.86 -66.33 -34.00
N THR A 187 -27.28 -66.30 -35.19
CA THR A 187 -26.02 -65.59 -35.46
C THR A 187 -26.33 -64.30 -36.21
N VAL A 188 -25.84 -63.18 -35.69
CA VAL A 188 -25.84 -61.88 -36.36
C VAL A 188 -24.47 -61.64 -36.97
N ALA A 189 -24.45 -61.41 -38.28
CA ALA A 189 -23.25 -61.09 -39.04
C ALA A 189 -23.44 -59.77 -39.80
N ARG A 190 -22.32 -59.14 -40.19
CA ARG A 190 -22.37 -58.06 -41.17
C ARG A 190 -22.87 -58.61 -42.50
N ASN A 191 -23.75 -57.88 -43.18
CA ASN A 191 -24.06 -58.21 -44.56
C ASN A 191 -22.83 -57.94 -45.46
N PRO A 192 -22.27 -58.94 -46.16
CA PRO A 192 -21.12 -58.72 -47.01
C PRO A 192 -21.41 -57.78 -48.18
N SER A 193 -22.67 -57.62 -48.60
CA SER A 193 -23.04 -56.71 -49.69
C SER A 193 -23.14 -55.23 -49.29
N THR A 194 -23.09 -54.90 -48.00
CA THR A 194 -23.19 -53.52 -47.49
C THR A 194 -22.06 -53.25 -46.49
N GLY A 195 -20.98 -52.61 -46.98
CA GLY A 195 -19.85 -52.12 -46.16
C GLY A 195 -18.52 -52.83 -46.36
N SER A 196 -17.50 -52.42 -45.61
CA SER A 196 -16.12 -52.93 -45.61
C SER A 196 -15.55 -53.23 -44.21
N GLY A 197 -16.15 -52.67 -43.15
CA GLY A 197 -15.73 -52.84 -41.76
C GLY A 197 -16.05 -54.19 -41.13
N THR A 198 -15.55 -54.35 -39.90
CA THR A 198 -15.68 -55.54 -39.06
C THR A 198 -16.73 -55.30 -37.98
N LEU A 199 -17.69 -56.24 -37.85
CA LEU A 199 -18.62 -56.30 -36.74
C LEU A 199 -17.99 -57.13 -35.61
N SER A 200 -18.03 -56.61 -34.39
CA SER A 200 -17.43 -57.25 -33.21
C SER A 200 -18.38 -57.14 -32.02
N GLY A 201 -18.11 -57.92 -30.96
CA GLY A 201 -18.99 -58.05 -29.78
C GLY A 201 -19.70 -59.40 -29.75
N THR A 202 -20.87 -59.45 -29.11
CA THR A 202 -21.67 -60.69 -28.97
C THR A 202 -22.43 -60.97 -30.26
N LEU A 203 -21.93 -61.87 -31.12
CA LEU A 203 -22.51 -62.15 -32.44
C LEU A 203 -23.48 -63.34 -32.48
N MET A 204 -23.56 -64.12 -31.41
CA MET A 204 -24.42 -65.30 -31.33
C MET A 204 -25.23 -65.24 -30.04
N GLN A 205 -26.54 -65.48 -30.15
CA GLN A 205 -27.46 -65.57 -29.02
C GLN A 205 -28.52 -66.62 -29.29
N THR A 206 -29.03 -67.22 -28.22
CA THR A 206 -30.09 -68.22 -28.28
C THR A 206 -31.43 -67.61 -27.89
N ILE A 207 -32.45 -67.79 -28.73
CA ILE A 207 -33.85 -67.47 -28.39
C ILE A 207 -34.45 -68.70 -27.70
N SER A 208 -34.65 -68.63 -26.39
CA SER A 208 -35.27 -69.71 -25.60
C SER A 208 -36.14 -69.14 -24.48
N GLY A 209 -37.40 -69.58 -24.38
CA GLY A 209 -38.33 -69.10 -23.36
C GLY A 209 -38.84 -67.66 -23.56
N SER A 210 -38.36 -66.96 -24.60
CA SER A 210 -38.83 -65.66 -25.08
C SER A 210 -38.95 -65.70 -26.61
N SER A 211 -39.61 -64.72 -27.22
CA SER A 211 -39.69 -64.59 -28.68
C SER A 211 -38.53 -63.81 -29.29
N SER A 212 -37.57 -63.33 -28.48
CA SER A 212 -36.52 -62.40 -28.91
C SER A 212 -35.20 -62.59 -28.17
N ALA A 213 -34.08 -62.44 -28.90
CA ALA A 213 -32.73 -62.37 -28.36
C ALA A 213 -32.14 -60.98 -28.62
N VAL A 214 -31.55 -60.38 -27.57
CA VAL A 214 -30.86 -59.09 -27.65
C VAL A 214 -29.35 -59.33 -27.72
N PHE A 215 -28.74 -58.77 -28.77
CA PHE A 215 -27.31 -58.76 -29.00
C PHE A 215 -26.78 -57.41 -28.53
N SER A 216 -26.10 -57.39 -27.39
CA SER A 216 -25.54 -56.19 -26.77
C SER A 216 -24.02 -56.14 -26.87
N GLY A 217 -23.45 -54.94 -26.70
CA GLY A 217 -22.00 -54.73 -26.79
C GLY A 217 -21.46 -54.84 -28.23
N LEU A 218 -22.32 -54.71 -29.24
CA LEU A 218 -21.88 -54.74 -30.63
C LEU A 218 -21.12 -53.47 -30.97
N SER A 219 -20.02 -53.58 -31.71
CA SER A 219 -19.28 -52.44 -32.24
C SER A 219 -18.94 -52.68 -33.71
N TYR A 220 -18.77 -51.60 -34.44
CA TYR A 220 -18.36 -51.65 -35.83
C TYR A 220 -17.09 -50.84 -36.04
N SER A 221 -16.26 -51.15 -37.04
CA SER A 221 -14.93 -50.53 -37.17
C SER A 221 -14.83 -49.36 -38.16
N VAL A 222 -15.79 -49.18 -39.09
CA VAL A 222 -15.68 -48.24 -40.23
C VAL A 222 -16.90 -47.32 -40.35
N ASN A 223 -16.70 -46.07 -40.80
CA ASN A 223 -17.78 -45.08 -41.01
C ASN A 223 -18.50 -45.43 -42.31
N GLU A 224 -19.70 -46.00 -42.22
CA GLU A 224 -20.50 -46.38 -43.37
C GLU A 224 -21.90 -46.81 -42.91
N THR A 225 -22.82 -46.88 -43.86
CA THR A 225 -24.14 -47.45 -43.66
C THR A 225 -24.14 -48.91 -44.09
N ILE A 226 -24.50 -49.81 -43.17
CA ILE A 226 -24.54 -51.25 -43.41
C ILE A 226 -25.92 -51.82 -43.12
N SER A 227 -26.14 -53.07 -43.51
CA SER A 227 -27.19 -53.91 -42.94
C SER A 227 -26.56 -55.14 -42.28
N LEU A 228 -27.29 -55.74 -41.36
CA LEU A 228 -26.90 -56.97 -40.67
C LEU A 228 -27.72 -58.12 -41.22
N LEU A 229 -27.14 -59.32 -41.17
CA LEU A 229 -27.83 -60.57 -41.47
C LEU A 229 -28.06 -61.31 -40.17
N ALA A 230 -29.28 -61.77 -39.94
CA ALA A 230 -29.59 -62.76 -38.91
C ALA A 230 -29.87 -64.10 -39.59
N SER A 231 -29.18 -65.13 -39.12
CA SER A 231 -29.31 -66.48 -39.66
C SER A 231 -29.40 -67.49 -38.53
N SER A 232 -30.19 -68.54 -38.78
CA SER A 232 -30.28 -69.72 -37.93
C SER A 232 -30.60 -70.92 -38.84
N PRO A 233 -30.09 -72.13 -38.55
CA PRO A 233 -30.43 -73.33 -39.31
C PRO A 233 -31.96 -73.55 -39.39
N GLY A 234 -32.48 -73.82 -40.59
CA GLY A 234 -33.92 -74.02 -40.82
C GLY A 234 -34.74 -72.75 -41.05
N PHE A 235 -34.12 -71.56 -40.89
CA PHE A 235 -34.74 -70.27 -41.18
C PHE A 235 -34.12 -69.63 -42.43
N SER A 236 -34.93 -68.86 -43.15
CA SER A 236 -34.39 -67.99 -44.21
C SER A 236 -33.54 -66.90 -43.54
N THR A 237 -32.37 -66.60 -44.12
CA THR A 237 -31.54 -65.48 -43.65
C THR A 237 -32.32 -64.19 -43.86
N VAL A 238 -32.33 -63.32 -42.84
CA VAL A 238 -33.03 -62.04 -42.91
C VAL A 238 -32.07 -60.88 -42.78
N THR A 239 -32.32 -59.85 -43.60
CA THR A 239 -31.53 -58.63 -43.64
C THR A 239 -32.20 -57.56 -42.78
N SER A 240 -31.43 -56.87 -41.94
CA SER A 240 -31.94 -55.73 -41.18
C SER A 240 -32.21 -54.52 -42.07
N GLY A 241 -32.90 -53.52 -41.54
CA GLY A 241 -32.81 -52.15 -42.07
C GLY A 241 -31.37 -51.61 -41.99
N THR A 242 -31.13 -50.44 -42.55
CA THR A 242 -29.79 -49.83 -42.58
C THR A 242 -29.41 -49.26 -41.22
N ILE A 243 -28.17 -49.48 -40.80
CA ILE A 243 -27.54 -48.91 -39.61
C ILE A 243 -26.37 -48.05 -40.08
N THR A 244 -26.37 -46.76 -39.73
CA THR A 244 -25.31 -45.83 -40.09
C THR A 244 -24.31 -45.72 -38.96
N PHE A 245 -23.02 -45.91 -39.27
CA PHE A 245 -21.91 -45.74 -38.35
C PHE A 245 -21.09 -44.52 -38.73
N ASP A 246 -20.68 -43.76 -37.72
CA ASP A 246 -19.87 -42.56 -37.91
C ASP A 246 -18.92 -42.38 -36.72
N SER A 247 -17.96 -41.47 -36.83
CA SER A 247 -17.05 -41.10 -35.76
C SER A 247 -17.27 -39.64 -35.37
N LEU A 248 -16.81 -39.24 -34.19
CA LEU A 248 -16.89 -37.86 -33.73
C LEU A 248 -15.55 -37.15 -33.91
N VAL A 249 -15.62 -35.89 -34.34
CA VAL A 249 -14.48 -34.98 -34.44
C VAL A 249 -14.82 -33.72 -33.65
N LEU A 250 -13.93 -33.31 -32.75
CA LEU A 250 -14.01 -31.96 -32.19
C LEU A 250 -13.53 -30.98 -33.26
N ALA A 251 -14.31 -29.94 -33.51
CA ALA A 251 -14.04 -28.96 -34.55
C ALA A 251 -14.29 -27.54 -34.06
N ASN A 252 -13.79 -26.57 -34.82
CA ASN A 252 -14.04 -25.14 -34.61
C ASN A 252 -13.79 -24.69 -33.15
N PRO A 253 -12.59 -24.91 -32.59
CA PRO A 253 -12.30 -24.51 -31.24
C PRO A 253 -12.37 -22.98 -31.13
N THR A 254 -13.18 -22.49 -30.22
CA THR A 254 -13.30 -21.07 -29.89
C THR A 254 -12.89 -20.84 -28.46
N VAL A 255 -12.31 -19.66 -28.20
CA VAL A 255 -11.93 -19.23 -26.86
C VAL A 255 -12.57 -17.89 -26.59
N SER A 256 -13.05 -17.69 -25.37
CA SER A 256 -13.56 -16.39 -24.92
C SER A 256 -12.48 -15.32 -25.12
N ALA A 257 -12.85 -14.16 -25.65
CA ALA A 257 -11.89 -13.14 -26.06
C ALA A 257 -10.94 -12.68 -24.93
N SER A 258 -9.66 -12.53 -25.28
CA SER A 258 -8.59 -11.82 -24.55
C SER A 258 -8.50 -12.07 -23.03
N PRO A 259 -8.19 -13.30 -22.59
CA PRO A 259 -8.10 -13.61 -21.18
C PRO A 259 -6.88 -12.96 -20.51
N LEU A 260 -7.09 -12.42 -19.31
CA LEU A 260 -5.99 -11.97 -18.47
C LEU A 260 -5.24 -13.19 -17.90
N VAL A 261 -3.95 -13.04 -17.62
CA VAL A 261 -3.16 -14.00 -16.85
C VAL A 261 -3.85 -14.23 -15.51
N ASN A 262 -4.02 -15.51 -15.14
CA ASN A 262 -4.81 -15.99 -14.01
C ASN A 262 -6.31 -15.63 -14.05
N GLY A 263 -6.79 -15.03 -15.14
CA GLY A 263 -8.19 -14.76 -15.39
C GLY A 263 -8.94 -16.02 -15.81
N ASN A 264 -10.23 -16.07 -15.49
CA ASN A 264 -11.10 -17.13 -15.96
C ASN A 264 -11.33 -16.97 -17.47
N PHE A 265 -11.14 -18.05 -18.22
CA PHE A 265 -11.47 -18.12 -19.63
C PHE A 265 -12.28 -19.38 -19.94
N SER A 266 -12.94 -19.36 -21.09
CA SER A 266 -13.73 -20.47 -21.57
C SER A 266 -13.22 -20.96 -22.92
N VAL A 267 -13.19 -22.28 -23.09
CA VAL A 267 -12.84 -22.92 -24.36
C VAL A 267 -14.01 -23.78 -24.80
N SER A 268 -14.45 -23.59 -26.03
CA SER A 268 -15.54 -24.34 -26.63
C SER A 268 -15.09 -25.04 -27.91
N ALA A 269 -15.74 -26.14 -28.25
CA ALA A 269 -15.59 -26.79 -29.56
C ALA A 269 -16.95 -27.38 -29.99
N THR A 270 -17.19 -27.44 -31.29
CA THR A 270 -18.35 -28.16 -31.84
C THR A 270 -18.04 -29.64 -31.93
N ILE A 271 -19.02 -30.48 -31.60
CA ILE A 271 -18.95 -31.93 -31.76
C ILE A 271 -19.55 -32.24 -33.12
N ASN A 272 -18.73 -32.66 -34.08
CA ASN A 272 -19.16 -32.87 -35.46
C ASN A 272 -19.11 -34.34 -35.85
N SER A 273 -19.98 -34.70 -36.78
CA SER A 273 -19.85 -35.93 -37.57
C SER A 273 -18.51 -35.89 -38.33
N ALA A 274 -17.71 -36.95 -38.21
CA ALA A 274 -16.48 -37.11 -38.98
C ALA A 274 -16.76 -37.24 -40.48
N THR A 275 -17.95 -37.73 -40.84
CA THR A 275 -18.32 -37.98 -42.23
C THR A 275 -18.93 -36.77 -42.92
N SER A 276 -19.90 -36.09 -42.30
CA SER A 276 -20.56 -34.91 -42.90
C SER A 276 -19.93 -33.57 -42.50
N GLY A 277 -19.12 -33.54 -41.44
CA GLY A 277 -18.57 -32.31 -40.88
C GLY A 277 -19.59 -31.43 -40.16
N THR A 278 -20.85 -31.86 -40.02
CA THR A 278 -21.92 -31.07 -39.39
C THR A 278 -22.00 -31.28 -37.88
N PRO A 279 -22.42 -30.28 -37.08
CA PRO A 279 -22.59 -30.42 -35.63
C PRO A 279 -23.67 -31.45 -35.27
N VAL A 280 -23.41 -32.27 -34.25
CA VAL A 280 -24.29 -33.38 -33.83
C VAL A 280 -24.46 -33.38 -32.31
N ALA A 281 -25.71 -33.48 -31.84
CA ALA A 281 -25.99 -33.72 -30.43
C ALA A 281 -25.75 -35.20 -30.10
N ILE A 282 -25.18 -35.48 -28.93
CA ILE A 282 -24.69 -36.81 -28.57
C ILE A 282 -25.32 -37.27 -27.24
N SER A 283 -25.93 -38.45 -27.21
CA SER A 283 -26.52 -39.03 -26.00
C SER A 283 -26.07 -40.49 -25.84
N PRO A 284 -25.49 -40.89 -24.68
CA PRO A 284 -25.13 -40.08 -23.51
C PRO A 284 -24.06 -39.01 -23.80
N ALA A 285 -23.85 -38.07 -22.86
CA ALA A 285 -22.90 -36.98 -23.01
C ALA A 285 -21.45 -37.47 -23.21
N ILE A 286 -20.67 -36.74 -24.01
CA ILE A 286 -19.23 -36.94 -24.19
C ILE A 286 -18.45 -36.06 -23.20
N THR A 287 -17.40 -36.59 -22.56
CA THR A 287 -16.48 -35.80 -21.72
C THR A 287 -15.29 -35.32 -22.55
N VAL A 288 -14.98 -34.03 -22.44
CA VAL A 288 -13.85 -33.38 -23.12
C VAL A 288 -12.95 -32.73 -22.08
N SER A 289 -11.63 -32.93 -22.23
CA SER A 289 -10.60 -32.36 -21.37
C SER A 289 -9.77 -31.30 -22.10
N LEU A 290 -9.23 -30.34 -21.36
CA LEU A 290 -8.40 -29.24 -21.84
C LEU A 290 -6.97 -29.40 -21.33
N THR A 291 -6.00 -29.28 -22.23
CA THR A 291 -4.57 -29.32 -21.91
C THR A 291 -3.82 -28.19 -22.61
N VAL A 292 -2.66 -27.79 -22.06
CA VAL A 292 -1.77 -26.79 -22.69
C VAL A 292 -0.99 -27.47 -23.80
N ALA A 293 -1.10 -26.94 -25.02
CA ALA A 293 -0.34 -27.43 -26.18
C ALA A 293 0.95 -26.63 -26.39
N SER A 294 0.94 -25.33 -26.11
CA SER A 294 2.12 -24.45 -26.17
C SER A 294 1.99 -23.24 -25.23
N GLY A 295 3.10 -22.58 -24.90
CA GLY A 295 3.12 -21.32 -24.14
C GLY A 295 3.84 -21.36 -22.77
N GLY A 296 4.35 -22.51 -22.33
CA GLY A 296 5.22 -22.64 -21.14
C GLY A 296 4.56 -22.44 -19.76
N GLY A 297 3.30 -22.02 -19.70
CA GLY A 297 2.53 -21.89 -18.45
C GLY A 297 1.79 -23.16 -18.03
N THR A 298 1.14 -23.10 -16.87
CA THR A 298 0.32 -24.17 -16.29
C THR A 298 -1.17 -23.79 -16.29
N LEU A 299 -2.02 -24.77 -16.59
CA LEU A 299 -3.47 -24.64 -16.55
C LEU A 299 -3.99 -24.94 -15.14
N SER A 300 -4.97 -24.18 -14.67
CA SER A 300 -5.69 -24.40 -13.41
C SER A 300 -7.18 -24.06 -13.55
N GLY A 301 -7.99 -24.22 -12.50
CA GLY A 301 -9.44 -24.04 -12.57
C GLY A 301 -10.15 -25.26 -13.19
N THR A 302 -11.20 -25.02 -13.98
CA THR A 302 -11.96 -26.09 -14.65
C THR A 302 -11.24 -26.56 -15.92
N THR A 303 -10.86 -27.84 -15.98
CA THR A 303 -10.11 -28.40 -17.12
C THR A 303 -10.87 -29.47 -17.91
N SER A 304 -12.13 -29.74 -17.59
CA SER A 304 -12.96 -30.70 -18.31
C SER A 304 -14.44 -30.35 -18.25
N ALA A 305 -15.22 -30.74 -19.26
CA ALA A 305 -16.67 -30.62 -19.29
C ALA A 305 -17.31 -31.78 -20.05
N ALA A 306 -18.52 -32.18 -19.64
CA ALA A 306 -19.35 -33.13 -20.37
C ALA A 306 -20.44 -32.38 -21.16
N SER A 307 -20.76 -32.84 -22.37
CA SER A 307 -21.85 -32.27 -23.18
C SER A 307 -22.67 -33.33 -23.90
N SER A 308 -24.00 -33.19 -23.86
CA SER A 308 -24.94 -33.92 -24.71
C SER A 308 -25.41 -33.11 -25.93
N GLY A 309 -25.05 -31.82 -25.99
CA GLY A 309 -25.36 -30.95 -27.12
C GLY A 309 -24.35 -31.08 -28.25
N SER A 310 -24.52 -30.28 -29.29
CA SER A 310 -23.59 -30.19 -30.42
C SER A 310 -22.35 -29.32 -30.15
N THR A 311 -22.24 -28.74 -28.96
CA THR A 311 -21.12 -27.91 -28.52
C THR A 311 -20.74 -28.31 -27.10
N VAL A 312 -19.44 -28.38 -26.81
CA VAL A 312 -18.90 -28.50 -25.46
C VAL A 312 -18.23 -27.19 -25.08
N THR A 313 -18.41 -26.74 -23.84
CA THR A 313 -17.79 -25.53 -23.31
C THR A 313 -17.21 -25.83 -21.94
N ILE A 314 -15.90 -25.62 -21.78
CA ILE A 314 -15.19 -25.68 -20.51
C ILE A 314 -15.14 -24.25 -19.97
N ASN A 315 -15.92 -23.95 -18.94
CA ASN A 315 -16.01 -22.62 -18.32
C ASN A 315 -15.15 -22.54 -17.04
N GLY A 316 -14.29 -21.51 -16.96
CA GLY A 316 -13.52 -21.23 -15.74
C GLY A 316 -12.13 -21.85 -15.69
N ALA A 317 -11.52 -22.10 -16.86
CA ALA A 317 -10.10 -22.41 -16.94
C ALA A 317 -9.26 -21.17 -16.61
N ARG A 318 -8.02 -21.35 -16.11
CA ARG A 318 -7.05 -20.28 -15.79
C ARG A 318 -5.67 -20.66 -16.28
N TYR A 319 -4.89 -19.69 -16.71
CA TYR A 319 -3.54 -19.87 -17.24
C TYR A 319 -2.60 -18.79 -16.71
N ASN A 320 -1.41 -19.18 -16.25
CA ASN A 320 -0.53 -18.33 -15.43
C ASN A 320 0.65 -17.69 -16.17
N ASN A 321 0.72 -17.81 -17.49
CA ASN A 321 1.79 -17.22 -18.28
C ASN A 321 1.23 -16.23 -19.31
N ALA A 322 1.96 -15.17 -19.63
CA ALA A 322 1.57 -14.24 -20.69
C ALA A 322 2.15 -14.62 -22.05
N GLY A 323 1.57 -14.01 -23.08
CA GLY A 323 1.94 -14.26 -24.46
C GLY A 323 1.06 -15.31 -25.12
N PRO A 324 1.37 -15.69 -26.36
CA PRO A 324 0.58 -16.63 -27.13
C PRO A 324 0.67 -18.04 -26.54
N ALA A 325 -0.49 -18.68 -26.34
CA ALA A 325 -0.64 -20.06 -25.92
C ALA A 325 -1.71 -20.75 -26.77
N THR A 326 -1.56 -22.06 -26.97
CA THR A 326 -2.58 -22.91 -27.62
C THR A 326 -3.04 -23.99 -26.65
N PHE A 327 -4.30 -24.39 -26.76
CA PHE A 327 -4.89 -25.43 -25.93
C PHE A 327 -5.47 -26.54 -26.77
N THR A 328 -5.28 -27.78 -26.34
CA THR A 328 -5.86 -28.95 -26.99
C THR A 328 -7.08 -29.42 -26.21
N LEU A 329 -8.23 -29.49 -26.89
CA LEU A 329 -9.40 -30.21 -26.42
C LEU A 329 -9.31 -31.66 -26.88
N SER A 330 -9.42 -32.60 -25.97
CA SER A 330 -9.32 -34.04 -26.26
C SER A 330 -10.44 -34.83 -25.58
N SER A 331 -10.87 -35.91 -26.25
CA SER A 331 -11.79 -36.90 -25.69
C SER A 331 -11.33 -38.31 -26.06
N THR A 332 -11.78 -39.32 -25.32
CA THR A 332 -11.60 -40.72 -25.69
C THR A 332 -12.56 -41.16 -26.82
N GLU A 333 -13.62 -40.40 -27.07
CA GLU A 333 -14.67 -40.74 -28.06
C GLU A 333 -14.62 -39.87 -29.32
N ALA A 334 -13.80 -38.82 -29.36
CA ALA A 334 -13.68 -37.91 -30.49
C ALA A 334 -12.22 -37.49 -30.71
N SER A 335 -11.84 -37.24 -31.96
CA SER A 335 -10.50 -36.72 -32.26
C SER A 335 -10.28 -35.34 -31.64
N SER A 336 -9.07 -35.09 -31.15
CA SER A 336 -8.72 -33.82 -30.50
C SER A 336 -8.64 -32.65 -31.48
N VAL A 337 -8.82 -31.44 -30.97
CA VAL A 337 -8.62 -30.20 -31.74
C VAL A 337 -7.83 -29.19 -30.90
N THR A 338 -6.96 -28.44 -31.56
CA THR A 338 -6.14 -27.41 -30.89
C THR A 338 -6.62 -26.03 -31.30
N THR A 339 -6.75 -25.14 -30.32
CA THR A 339 -7.13 -23.74 -30.56
C THR A 339 -6.09 -23.05 -31.44
N ASN A 340 -6.50 -22.00 -32.15
CA ASN A 340 -5.55 -21.00 -32.63
C ASN A 340 -4.81 -20.37 -31.43
N PRO A 341 -3.61 -19.79 -31.63
CA PRO A 341 -2.89 -19.08 -30.57
C PRO A 341 -3.76 -17.98 -29.95
N ILE A 342 -3.89 -18.00 -28.63
CA ILE A 342 -4.55 -16.96 -27.83
C ILE A 342 -3.50 -16.28 -26.97
N THR A 343 -3.50 -14.96 -26.98
CA THR A 343 -2.57 -14.17 -26.17
C THR A 343 -3.18 -13.87 -24.81
N PHE A 344 -2.52 -14.30 -23.74
CA PHE A 344 -2.88 -13.92 -22.37
C PHE A 344 -2.23 -12.59 -21.99
N LEU A 345 -3.04 -11.69 -21.43
CA LEU A 345 -2.69 -10.28 -21.16
C LEU A 345 -2.55 -10.00 -19.66
N TYR A 346 -1.88 -8.92 -19.27
CA TYR A 346 -1.87 -8.42 -17.88
C TYR A 346 -2.81 -7.23 -17.73
N ASN A 347 -3.13 -6.90 -16.47
CA ASN A 347 -3.79 -5.64 -16.15
C ASN A 347 -2.75 -4.59 -15.77
N PHE A 348 -2.93 -3.37 -16.26
CA PHE A 348 -2.04 -2.25 -15.97
C PHE A 348 -2.80 -1.22 -15.15
N SER A 349 -2.14 -0.70 -14.12
CA SER A 349 -2.69 0.36 -13.30
C SER A 349 -1.66 1.43 -13.07
N VAL A 350 -2.10 2.69 -13.08
CA VAL A 350 -1.33 3.83 -12.58
C VAL A 350 -2.00 4.35 -11.32
N SER A 351 -1.21 4.65 -10.30
CA SER A 351 -1.69 5.35 -9.12
C SER A 351 -0.79 6.54 -8.81
N ALA A 352 -1.39 7.63 -8.34
CA ALA A 352 -0.66 8.78 -7.84
C ALA A 352 -0.41 8.60 -6.34
N THR A 353 0.80 8.92 -5.87
CA THR A 353 1.11 8.94 -4.43
C THR A 353 0.72 10.30 -3.79
N GLY A 354 0.35 11.29 -4.61
CA GLY A 354 -0.04 12.64 -4.20
C GLY A 354 -1.16 13.21 -5.08
N ALA A 355 -1.42 14.52 -4.96
CA ALA A 355 -2.52 15.19 -5.65
C ALA A 355 -2.34 15.20 -7.18
N THR A 356 -3.45 15.01 -7.91
CA THR A 356 -3.53 15.15 -9.38
C THR A 356 -3.80 16.60 -9.82
N ALA A 357 -3.89 17.53 -8.88
CA ALA A 357 -3.92 18.98 -9.15
C ALA A 357 -2.67 19.61 -8.51
N VAL A 358 -1.86 20.26 -9.34
CA VAL A 358 -0.51 20.72 -9.01
C VAL A 358 -0.34 22.14 -9.52
N VAL A 359 0.56 22.93 -8.96
CA VAL A 359 0.66 24.36 -9.25
C VAL A 359 1.73 24.58 -10.29
N ILE A 360 1.61 25.65 -11.08
CA ILE A 360 2.69 26.05 -11.98
C ILE A 360 4.05 26.05 -11.24
N ASN A 361 5.06 25.46 -11.84
CA ASN A 361 6.42 25.32 -11.31
C ASN A 361 6.58 24.56 -9.98
N SER A 362 5.54 23.88 -9.49
CA SER A 362 5.67 23.06 -8.27
C SER A 362 6.22 21.66 -8.54
N ALA A 363 6.85 21.07 -7.52
CA ALA A 363 7.38 19.71 -7.54
C ALA A 363 6.26 18.67 -7.38
N TRP A 364 6.42 17.51 -8.03
CA TRP A 364 5.38 16.49 -8.14
C TRP A 364 5.71 15.30 -7.23
N SER A 365 4.67 14.69 -6.65
CA SER A 365 4.84 13.37 -6.03
C SER A 365 5.06 12.30 -7.11
N PRO A 366 5.78 11.20 -6.83
CA PRO A 366 5.95 10.12 -7.78
C PRO A 366 4.62 9.45 -8.16
N PHE A 367 4.51 9.02 -9.42
CA PHE A 367 3.43 8.16 -9.93
C PHE A 367 3.94 6.73 -10.04
N ASN A 368 3.17 5.79 -9.52
CA ASN A 368 3.51 4.37 -9.54
C ASN A 368 2.78 3.70 -10.69
N PHE A 369 3.54 3.25 -11.69
CA PHE A 369 3.04 2.38 -12.75
C PHE A 369 3.27 0.93 -12.34
N GLN A 370 2.18 0.16 -12.30
CA GLN A 370 2.21 -1.21 -11.79
C GLN A 370 1.61 -2.19 -12.79
N VAL A 371 2.21 -3.38 -12.84
CA VAL A 371 1.72 -4.52 -13.63
C VAL A 371 1.11 -5.53 -12.68
N ARG A 372 -0.16 -5.88 -12.90
CA ARG A 372 -0.91 -6.80 -12.04
C ARG A 372 -1.57 -7.92 -12.84
N ASP A 373 -1.72 -9.09 -12.23
CA ASP A 373 -2.50 -10.19 -12.79
C ASP A 373 -4.01 -10.02 -12.52
N ALA A 374 -4.85 -10.94 -13.02
CA ALA A 374 -6.31 -10.90 -12.79
C ALA A 374 -6.70 -11.13 -11.32
N LEU A 375 -5.77 -11.55 -10.46
CA LEU A 375 -5.94 -11.72 -9.02
C LEU A 375 -5.41 -10.51 -8.23
N ASN A 376 -5.03 -9.43 -8.92
CA ASN A 376 -4.49 -8.19 -8.37
C ASN A 376 -3.08 -8.29 -7.72
N ASN A 377 -2.34 -9.37 -7.98
CA ASN A 377 -0.98 -9.54 -7.49
C ASN A 377 0.03 -8.79 -8.36
N LEU A 378 1.09 -8.24 -7.75
CA LEU A 378 2.21 -7.61 -8.47
C LEU A 378 2.97 -8.65 -9.30
N PHE A 379 3.15 -8.36 -10.58
CA PHE A 379 3.84 -9.25 -11.52
C PHE A 379 5.32 -8.87 -11.66
N THR A 380 6.23 -9.84 -11.56
CA THR A 380 7.69 -9.61 -11.46
C THR A 380 8.51 -10.08 -12.67
N GLY A 381 7.89 -10.43 -13.82
CA GLY A 381 8.55 -11.31 -14.81
C GLY A 381 8.80 -10.84 -16.25
N ALA A 382 8.30 -9.69 -16.75
CA ALA A 382 8.32 -9.45 -18.22
C ALA A 382 8.54 -8.02 -18.72
N ILE A 383 8.58 -7.00 -17.85
CA ILE A 383 8.75 -5.60 -18.28
C ILE A 383 9.94 -5.00 -17.56
N SER A 384 10.94 -4.57 -18.34
CA SER A 384 12.17 -3.94 -17.82
C SER A 384 12.10 -2.42 -17.82
N SER A 385 11.33 -1.83 -18.75
CA SER A 385 11.26 -0.38 -18.94
C SER A 385 9.85 0.13 -19.30
N LEU A 386 9.53 1.32 -18.81
CA LEU A 386 8.38 2.14 -19.15
C LEU A 386 8.87 3.38 -19.89
N SER A 387 8.33 3.67 -21.07
CA SER A 387 8.46 5.00 -21.69
C SER A 387 7.33 5.88 -21.20
N TRP A 388 7.59 7.10 -20.77
CA TRP A 388 6.53 8.00 -20.30
C TRP A 388 6.63 9.37 -20.94
N GLN A 389 5.49 10.04 -21.08
CA GLN A 389 5.39 11.40 -21.57
C GLN A 389 4.32 12.18 -20.84
N VAL A 390 4.50 13.49 -20.72
CA VAL A 390 3.46 14.41 -20.27
C VAL A 390 2.98 15.20 -21.48
N VAL A 391 1.68 15.16 -21.72
CA VAL A 391 1.04 15.77 -22.87
C VAL A 391 0.09 16.86 -22.39
N ASN A 392 0.13 18.03 -23.02
CA ASN A 392 -0.88 19.06 -22.79
C ASN A 392 -2.22 18.60 -23.39
N ARG A 393 -3.30 18.53 -22.60
CA ARG A 393 -4.60 18.00 -23.04
C ARG A 393 -5.30 18.89 -24.07
N THR A 394 -4.97 20.18 -24.10
CA THR A 394 -5.58 21.15 -25.03
C THR A 394 -4.84 21.17 -26.37
N THR A 395 -3.51 21.18 -26.34
CA THR A 395 -2.69 21.31 -27.56
C THR A 395 -2.16 19.99 -28.11
N ALA A 396 -2.33 18.89 -27.36
CA ALA A 396 -1.71 17.58 -27.62
C ALA A 396 -0.17 17.61 -27.70
N ALA A 397 0.48 18.70 -27.27
CA ALA A 397 1.94 18.82 -27.31
C ALA A 397 2.58 18.02 -26.18
N VAL A 398 3.61 17.24 -26.51
CA VAL A 398 4.48 16.59 -25.51
C VAL A 398 5.35 17.65 -24.87
N VAL A 399 5.15 17.90 -23.58
CA VAL A 399 5.94 18.86 -22.80
C VAL A 399 7.14 18.22 -22.12
N GLN A 400 7.05 16.92 -21.80
CA GLN A 400 8.14 16.15 -21.20
C GLN A 400 8.05 14.69 -21.63
N SER A 401 9.18 13.99 -21.69
CA SER A 401 9.22 12.54 -21.86
C SER A 401 10.52 11.96 -21.31
N SER A 402 10.49 10.71 -20.86
CA SER A 402 11.68 9.94 -20.45
C SER A 402 11.35 8.44 -20.35
N THR A 403 12.21 7.66 -19.71
CA THR A 403 12.00 6.26 -19.38
C THR A 403 12.14 6.01 -17.87
N ALA A 404 11.50 4.97 -17.37
CA ALA A 404 11.62 4.50 -15.99
C ALA A 404 11.80 2.98 -15.96
N ALA A 405 12.64 2.48 -15.04
CA ALA A 405 12.88 1.05 -14.86
C ALA A 405 11.90 0.44 -13.86
N PHE A 406 11.54 -0.83 -14.06
CA PHE A 406 10.75 -1.59 -13.09
C PHE A 406 11.64 -2.20 -12.01
N SER A 407 11.23 -2.05 -10.74
CA SER A 407 11.77 -2.77 -9.59
C SER A 407 10.61 -3.39 -8.81
N GLY A 408 10.63 -4.70 -8.59
CA GLY A 408 9.56 -5.42 -7.87
C GLY A 408 8.16 -5.24 -8.48
N GLY A 409 8.05 -5.08 -9.81
CA GLY A 409 6.76 -4.89 -10.50
C GLY A 409 6.20 -3.46 -10.50
N THR A 410 6.96 -2.48 -9.99
CA THR A 410 6.60 -1.06 -10.00
C THR A 410 7.67 -0.22 -10.72
N ALA A 411 7.24 0.71 -11.58
CA ALA A 411 8.08 1.77 -12.13
C ALA A 411 7.59 3.12 -11.59
N GLN A 412 8.47 3.88 -10.94
CA GLN A 412 8.16 5.22 -10.44
C GLN A 412 8.52 6.29 -11.47
N VAL A 413 7.60 7.22 -11.70
CA VAL A 413 7.77 8.36 -12.61
C VAL A 413 7.50 9.66 -11.86
N THR A 414 8.42 10.63 -11.95
CA THR A 414 8.23 11.97 -11.39
C THR A 414 8.49 13.01 -12.48
N PRO A 415 7.44 13.61 -13.08
CA PRO A 415 7.61 14.70 -14.03
C PRO A 415 8.34 15.89 -13.41
N SER A 416 9.08 16.64 -14.25
CA SER A 416 9.63 17.94 -13.86
C SER A 416 8.50 18.97 -13.70
N PRO A 417 8.71 20.05 -12.93
CA PRO A 417 7.72 21.12 -12.83
C PRO A 417 7.31 21.73 -14.18
N ILE A 418 6.04 22.08 -14.33
CA ILE A 418 5.47 22.67 -15.55
C ILE A 418 5.10 24.13 -15.28
N GLY A 419 5.61 25.06 -16.09
CA GLY A 419 5.44 26.50 -15.86
C GLY A 419 4.15 27.12 -16.38
N THR A 420 3.32 26.36 -17.08
CA THR A 420 2.08 26.84 -17.70
C THR A 420 0.86 26.13 -17.12
N ALA A 421 -0.14 26.91 -16.70
CA ALA A 421 -1.40 26.34 -16.25
C ALA A 421 -2.15 25.67 -17.42
N GLY A 422 -2.89 24.60 -17.11
CA GLY A 422 -3.65 23.82 -18.09
C GLY A 422 -3.87 22.38 -17.61
N GLY A 423 -4.71 21.66 -18.34
CA GLY A 423 -4.84 20.23 -18.18
C GLY A 423 -3.69 19.51 -18.90
N TYR A 424 -3.04 18.60 -18.19
CA TYR A 424 -2.00 17.71 -18.70
C TYR A 424 -2.41 16.25 -18.51
N ARG A 425 -1.72 15.37 -19.20
CA ARG A 425 -1.90 13.93 -19.10
C ARG A 425 -0.54 13.28 -19.06
N LEU A 426 -0.27 12.54 -17.99
CA LEU A 426 0.90 11.66 -17.93
C LEU A 426 0.51 10.33 -18.55
N GLU A 427 1.24 9.95 -19.59
CA GLU A 427 1.03 8.75 -20.38
C GLU A 427 2.25 7.84 -20.20
N GLY A 428 2.03 6.64 -19.67
CA GLY A 428 3.05 5.60 -19.61
C GLY A 428 2.78 4.55 -20.67
N THR A 429 3.74 4.34 -21.57
CA THR A 429 3.74 3.34 -22.64
C THR A 429 4.75 2.24 -22.35
N PHE A 430 4.31 0.99 -22.39
CA PHE A 430 5.14 -0.16 -22.05
C PHE A 430 5.81 -0.74 -23.32
N ALA A 431 7.10 -1.10 -23.22
CA ALA A 431 7.89 -1.53 -24.36
C ALA A 431 7.69 -3.02 -24.72
N THR A 432 6.46 -3.44 -25.03
CA THR A 432 6.21 -4.80 -25.57
C THR A 432 5.07 -4.84 -26.61
N PRO A 433 5.15 -5.67 -27.67
CA PRO A 433 4.18 -5.67 -28.78
C PRO A 433 2.79 -6.28 -28.48
N ALA A 434 2.56 -6.83 -27.28
CA ALA A 434 1.48 -7.79 -27.05
C ALA A 434 0.32 -7.29 -26.18
N HIS A 435 0.20 -5.99 -25.90
CA HIS A 435 -0.78 -5.48 -24.92
C HIS A 435 -1.68 -4.37 -25.46
N THR A 436 -2.95 -4.38 -25.06
CA THR A 436 -3.91 -3.29 -25.36
C THR A 436 -4.75 -3.00 -24.11
N PRO A 437 -4.78 -1.76 -23.59
CA PRO A 437 -4.02 -0.61 -24.08
C PRO A 437 -2.53 -0.71 -23.71
N THR A 438 -1.64 -0.39 -24.66
CA THR A 438 -0.19 -0.23 -24.41
C THR A 438 0.13 0.99 -23.56
N THR A 439 -0.85 1.85 -23.32
CA THR A 439 -0.70 3.16 -22.70
C THR A 439 -1.69 3.31 -21.55
N VAL A 440 -1.17 3.66 -20.37
CA VAL A 440 -1.98 4.03 -19.21
C VAL A 440 -1.82 5.51 -18.97
N THR A 441 -2.92 6.19 -18.69
CA THR A 441 -2.96 7.64 -18.58
C THR A 441 -3.49 8.07 -17.23
N ILE A 442 -2.92 9.12 -16.68
CA ILE A 442 -3.49 9.87 -15.56
C ILE A 442 -3.58 11.34 -15.95
N ASP A 443 -4.76 11.93 -15.76
CA ASP A 443 -4.96 13.36 -16.00
C ASP A 443 -4.43 14.14 -14.80
N ILE A 444 -3.68 15.20 -15.08
CA ILE A 444 -3.14 16.13 -14.10
C ILE A 444 -3.61 17.54 -14.45
N ASP A 445 -4.03 18.32 -13.46
CA ASP A 445 -4.33 19.72 -13.64
C ASP A 445 -3.19 20.58 -13.09
N VAL A 446 -2.54 21.35 -13.96
CA VAL A 446 -1.62 22.40 -13.52
C VAL A 446 -2.41 23.68 -13.39
N ILE A 447 -2.63 24.14 -12.16
CA ILE A 447 -3.41 25.33 -11.87
C ILE A 447 -2.52 26.55 -11.66
N SER A 448 -2.97 27.70 -12.15
CA SER A 448 -2.45 29.00 -11.73
C SER A 448 -3.33 29.56 -10.63
N TYR A 449 -2.71 30.01 -9.56
CA TYR A 449 -3.34 30.87 -8.56
C TYR A 449 -2.36 32.00 -8.23
N THR A 450 -2.86 33.07 -7.63
CA THR A 450 -2.00 34.11 -7.08
C THR A 450 -1.59 33.71 -5.68
N LEU A 451 -0.29 33.52 -5.47
CA LEU A 451 0.26 33.37 -4.14
C LEU A 451 0.22 34.72 -3.42
N VAL A 452 -0.35 34.73 -2.23
CA VAL A 452 -0.33 35.88 -1.33
C VAL A 452 0.74 35.69 -0.26
N ASP A 453 1.24 36.79 0.30
CA ASP A 453 2.16 36.81 1.44
C ASP A 453 3.47 35.99 1.27
N GLN A 454 4.05 36.00 0.06
CA GLN A 454 5.30 35.29 -0.25
C GLN A 454 6.50 35.78 0.58
N PRO A 455 7.32 34.87 1.13
CA PRO A 455 7.37 33.42 0.86
C PRO A 455 6.45 32.54 1.75
N GLY A 456 5.60 33.15 2.59
CA GLY A 456 4.68 32.47 3.50
C GLY A 456 5.22 32.26 4.92
N PRO A 457 4.32 31.96 5.89
CA PRO A 457 4.70 31.52 7.23
C PRO A 457 5.65 30.32 7.18
N PHE A 458 6.45 30.19 8.23
CA PHE A 458 7.27 29.01 8.47
C PHE A 458 6.69 28.21 9.63
N VAL A 459 6.65 26.88 9.49
CA VAL A 459 6.25 25.96 10.56
C VAL A 459 7.24 24.81 10.62
N VAL A 460 7.65 24.47 11.84
CA VAL A 460 8.35 23.21 12.08
C VAL A 460 7.31 22.17 12.48
N LEU A 461 7.23 21.13 11.66
CA LEU A 461 6.34 20.00 11.88
C LEU A 461 6.89 19.09 12.96
N LYS A 462 6.05 18.18 13.47
CA LYS A 462 6.51 17.20 14.46
C LYS A 462 7.68 16.42 13.90
N SER A 463 8.77 16.31 14.64
CA SER A 463 9.85 15.42 14.21
C SER A 463 9.47 13.95 14.43
N VAL A 464 10.06 13.04 13.68
CA VAL A 464 9.69 11.60 13.70
C VAL A 464 10.90 10.71 13.40
N ARG A 465 10.85 9.43 13.76
CA ARG A 465 11.86 8.43 13.44
C ARG A 465 11.41 7.55 12.26
N VAL A 466 12.39 7.07 11.51
CA VAL A 466 12.16 6.05 10.47
C VAL A 466 11.44 4.85 11.07
N GLY A 467 10.34 4.43 10.44
CA GLY A 467 9.51 3.29 10.87
C GLY A 467 8.38 3.62 11.84
N SER A 468 8.32 4.83 12.40
CA SER A 468 7.22 5.27 13.27
C SER A 468 6.01 5.75 12.47
N ASN A 469 4.79 5.53 12.97
CA ASN A 469 3.61 6.17 12.41
C ASN A 469 3.68 7.69 12.60
N TYR A 470 3.43 8.43 11.52
CA TYR A 470 3.42 9.87 11.52
C TYR A 470 2.02 10.40 11.24
N SER A 471 1.61 11.41 12.00
CA SER A 471 0.44 12.23 11.69
C SER A 471 0.59 13.63 12.27
N ASP A 472 0.56 14.63 11.40
CA ASP A 472 0.54 16.03 11.77
C ASP A 472 -0.45 16.79 10.91
N SER A 473 -1.47 17.36 11.55
CA SER A 473 -2.47 18.15 10.87
C SER A 473 -2.00 19.59 10.76
N LEU A 474 -2.09 20.12 9.54
CA LEU A 474 -1.93 21.54 9.27
C LEU A 474 -3.25 22.28 9.56
N VAL A 475 -4.38 21.55 9.59
CA VAL A 475 -5.71 22.13 9.83
C VAL A 475 -6.19 21.78 11.23
N GLY A 476 -6.55 22.80 12.01
CA GLY A 476 -7.17 22.65 13.33
C GLY A 476 -8.28 23.69 13.51
N ASN A 477 -9.28 23.39 14.33
CA ASN A 477 -10.30 24.38 14.68
C ASN A 477 -9.70 25.39 15.69
N PRO A 478 -9.78 26.72 15.48
CA PRO A 478 -9.48 27.68 16.53
C PRO A 478 -10.55 27.55 17.64
N THR A 479 -10.33 26.67 18.62
CA THR A 479 -11.05 26.73 19.89
C THR A 479 -10.32 27.68 20.83
N ALA A 480 -11.03 28.25 21.82
CA ALA A 480 -10.51 29.23 22.77
C ALA A 480 -9.20 28.82 23.46
N ASP A 481 -8.92 27.53 23.60
CA ASP A 481 -7.71 27.00 24.24
C ASP A 481 -6.51 26.79 23.30
N ARG A 482 -6.69 26.93 21.98
CA ARG A 482 -5.60 26.84 20.99
C ARG A 482 -5.78 27.83 19.84
N PRO A 483 -5.43 29.12 20.03
CA PRO A 483 -5.64 30.12 19.00
C PRO A 483 -5.02 29.73 17.66
N TRP A 484 -3.77 29.23 17.60
CA TRP A 484 -3.06 29.10 16.32
C TRP A 484 -2.31 27.77 16.08
N GLY A 485 -2.96 26.66 16.45
CA GLY A 485 -2.64 25.35 15.88
C GLY A 485 -3.17 25.15 14.46
N SER A 486 -3.76 26.17 13.84
CA SER A 486 -4.48 26.09 12.58
C SER A 486 -3.86 26.97 11.51
N PHE A 487 -3.71 26.42 10.30
CA PHE A 487 -3.72 27.22 9.08
C PHE A 487 -5.11 27.85 8.93
N ALA A 488 -5.38 28.94 9.66
CA ALA A 488 -6.45 29.84 9.27
C ALA A 488 -6.02 30.47 7.95
N LEU A 489 -6.59 30.01 6.85
CA LEU A 489 -6.44 30.66 5.56
C LEU A 489 -6.81 32.13 5.77
N ALA A 490 -5.82 33.04 5.70
CA ALA A 490 -6.08 34.45 5.92
C ALA A 490 -7.10 34.93 4.88
N GLY A 491 -8.35 35.09 5.32
CA GLY A 491 -9.49 35.40 4.48
C GLY A 491 -10.75 34.62 4.87
N THR A 492 -11.55 35.20 5.77
CA THR A 492 -12.95 34.88 6.13
C THR A 492 -13.21 33.86 7.24
N THR A 493 -13.98 34.32 8.21
CA THR A 493 -14.54 33.63 9.38
C THR A 493 -15.58 32.55 9.03
N THR A 494 -15.65 32.06 7.79
CA THR A 494 -16.74 31.18 7.32
C THR A 494 -16.37 30.15 6.23
N GLY A 495 -15.11 30.10 5.74
CA GLY A 495 -14.75 29.21 4.62
C GLY A 495 -13.96 27.96 5.03
N THR A 496 -14.49 26.76 4.73
CA THR A 496 -13.71 25.51 4.79
C THR A 496 -12.56 25.56 3.78
N ALA A 497 -11.32 25.26 4.21
CA ALA A 497 -10.20 25.09 3.28
C ALA A 497 -10.58 24.04 2.22
N GLY A 498 -10.31 24.34 0.95
CA GLY A 498 -10.84 23.56 -0.17
C GLY A 498 -9.88 22.55 -0.75
N THR A 499 -8.58 22.91 -0.82
CA THR A 499 -7.53 22.06 -1.39
C THR A 499 -6.16 22.39 -0.79
N PHE A 500 -5.37 21.35 -0.55
CA PHE A 500 -3.97 21.40 -0.15
C PHE A 500 -3.08 20.69 -1.17
N GLY A 501 -1.85 21.15 -1.32
CA GLY A 501 -0.87 20.49 -2.18
C GLY A 501 0.55 20.96 -1.90
N VAL A 502 1.53 20.25 -2.46
CA VAL A 502 2.95 20.62 -2.37
C VAL A 502 3.25 21.66 -3.45
N LEU A 503 3.73 22.83 -3.04
CA LEU A 503 4.16 23.92 -3.92
C LEU A 503 5.64 23.78 -4.31
N SER A 504 6.51 23.29 -3.42
CA SER A 504 7.94 23.07 -3.74
C SER A 504 8.58 22.14 -2.72
N GLY A 505 9.73 21.55 -3.06
CA GLY A 505 10.41 20.56 -2.22
C GLY A 505 9.77 19.17 -2.29
N THR A 506 10.19 18.26 -1.43
CA THR A 506 9.67 16.89 -1.36
C THR A 506 9.32 16.51 0.07
N LEU A 507 8.20 15.81 0.24
CA LEU A 507 7.87 15.17 1.51
C LEU A 507 8.87 14.03 1.78
N PRO A 508 9.13 13.69 3.07
CA PRO A 508 9.92 12.51 3.39
C PRO A 508 9.34 11.24 2.73
N PRO A 509 10.19 10.36 2.16
CA PRO A 509 9.73 9.12 1.55
C PRO A 509 8.89 8.27 2.51
N GLY A 510 7.67 7.90 2.12
CA GLY A 510 6.72 7.15 2.94
C GLY A 510 5.66 8.01 3.64
N LEU A 511 5.75 9.34 3.52
CA LEU A 511 4.70 10.27 3.93
C LEU A 511 3.93 10.82 2.73
N SER A 512 2.66 11.15 2.93
CA SER A 512 1.78 11.80 1.96
C SER A 512 1.02 12.95 2.60
N LEU A 513 0.61 13.92 1.77
CA LEU A 513 -0.26 15.04 2.16
C LEU A 513 -1.68 14.72 1.68
N ASP A 514 -2.62 14.71 2.61
CA ASP A 514 -4.04 14.65 2.30
C ASP A 514 -4.48 16.00 1.72
N GLY A 515 -4.79 16.00 0.42
CA GLY A 515 -5.17 17.20 -0.32
C GLY A 515 -6.52 17.80 0.09
N ALA A 516 -7.34 17.11 0.88
CA ALA A 516 -8.65 17.59 1.34
C ALA A 516 -8.58 18.27 2.71
N ASN A 517 -7.80 17.72 3.64
CA ASN A 517 -7.77 18.20 5.03
C ASN A 517 -6.39 18.72 5.49
N GLY A 518 -5.36 18.67 4.65
CA GLY A 518 -4.04 19.18 4.99
C GLY A 518 -3.34 18.36 6.07
N THR A 519 -3.65 17.08 6.23
CA THR A 519 -2.91 16.19 7.14
C THR A 519 -1.74 15.57 6.42
N ILE A 520 -0.55 15.63 7.01
CA ILE A 520 0.59 14.83 6.56
C ILE A 520 0.63 13.55 7.40
N ASN A 521 0.58 12.40 6.75
CA ASN A 521 0.57 11.10 7.43
C ASN A 521 1.38 10.04 6.68
N GLY A 522 1.63 8.90 7.34
CA GLY A 522 2.33 7.76 6.77
C GLY A 522 3.41 7.21 7.69
N VAL A 523 4.37 6.48 7.12
CA VAL A 523 5.53 5.92 7.84
C VAL A 523 6.79 6.32 7.08
N PRO A 524 7.64 7.20 7.62
CA PRO A 524 8.82 7.66 6.91
C PRO A 524 9.86 6.53 6.84
N SER A 525 10.51 6.41 5.70
CA SER A 525 11.46 5.33 5.39
C SER A 525 12.92 5.79 5.29
N THR A 526 13.16 7.10 5.21
CA THR A 526 14.50 7.67 5.06
C THR A 526 14.69 8.82 6.05
N ALA A 527 15.79 8.79 6.79
CA ALA A 527 16.17 9.87 7.69
C ALA A 527 16.70 11.07 6.91
N GLY A 528 16.44 12.27 7.40
CA GLY A 528 16.84 13.52 6.77
C GLY A 528 16.07 14.73 7.31
N SER A 529 16.56 15.92 7.00
CA SER A 529 15.84 17.17 7.21
C SER A 529 15.17 17.57 5.90
N TYR A 530 13.84 17.64 5.90
CA TYR A 530 13.04 17.90 4.71
C TYR A 530 12.44 19.29 4.79
N GLN A 531 12.77 20.12 3.81
CA GLN A 531 12.20 21.45 3.64
C GLN A 531 11.32 21.44 2.39
N PHE A 532 10.04 21.76 2.57
CA PHE A 532 9.07 21.79 1.48
C PHE A 532 8.06 22.90 1.74
N THR A 533 7.50 23.46 0.69
CA THR A 533 6.44 24.45 0.79
C THR A 533 5.15 23.79 0.36
N ILE A 534 4.10 23.89 1.17
CA ILE A 534 2.74 23.51 0.76
C ILE A 534 1.94 24.75 0.45
N TYR A 535 0.77 24.57 -0.15
CA TYR A 535 -0.23 25.63 -0.24
C TYR A 535 -1.56 25.18 0.33
N ALA A 536 -2.32 26.14 0.84
CA ALA A 536 -3.73 26.00 1.16
C ALA A 536 -4.54 26.94 0.25
N ARG A 537 -5.62 26.44 -0.34
CA ARG A 537 -6.51 27.21 -1.21
C ARG A 537 -7.97 26.96 -0.83
N GLN A 538 -8.75 28.04 -0.77
CA GLN A 538 -10.20 27.98 -0.56
C GLN A 538 -10.93 27.37 -1.76
N THR A 539 -11.99 26.61 -1.52
CA THR A 539 -12.85 26.07 -2.60
C THR A 539 -13.38 27.23 -3.44
N GLY A 540 -13.11 27.23 -4.75
CA GLY A 540 -13.54 28.29 -5.68
C GLY A 540 -12.73 29.59 -5.62
N GLY A 541 -11.78 29.76 -4.69
CA GLY A 541 -10.91 30.94 -4.61
C GLY A 541 -9.80 30.94 -5.65
N THR A 542 -9.25 32.11 -6.00
CA THR A 542 -8.10 32.25 -6.95
C THR A 542 -6.77 32.54 -6.25
N THR A 543 -6.80 32.71 -4.93
CA THR A 543 -5.62 32.94 -4.09
C THR A 543 -5.26 31.69 -3.30
N ALA A 544 -3.96 31.47 -3.10
CA ALA A 544 -3.47 30.40 -2.25
C ALA A 544 -2.44 30.93 -1.26
N GLN A 545 -2.47 30.39 -0.05
CA GLN A 545 -1.57 30.73 1.04
C GLN A 545 -0.42 29.71 1.07
N PRO A 546 0.84 30.14 0.81
CA PRO A 546 2.01 29.28 0.97
C PRO A 546 2.28 28.98 2.46
N LEU A 547 2.85 27.82 2.74
CA LEU A 547 3.42 27.48 4.04
C LEU A 547 4.75 26.76 3.84
N ARG A 548 5.82 27.35 4.38
CA ARG A 548 7.15 26.74 4.44
C ARG A 548 7.21 25.77 5.62
N CYS A 549 7.40 24.51 5.34
CA CYS A 549 7.51 23.44 6.33
C CYS A 549 8.95 22.99 6.47
N GLN A 550 9.34 22.66 7.71
CA GLN A 550 10.49 21.82 7.99
C GLN A 550 10.05 20.59 8.78
N LEU A 551 10.48 19.41 8.35
CA LEU A 551 10.22 18.13 8.99
C LEU A 551 11.53 17.36 9.13
N ASP A 552 11.94 17.11 10.36
CA ASP A 552 13.13 16.32 10.67
C ASP A 552 12.72 14.85 10.90
N VAL A 553 13.29 13.96 10.08
CA VAL A 553 13.18 12.51 10.21
C VAL A 553 14.50 11.96 10.75
N PHE A 554 14.50 11.49 11.98
CA PHE A 554 15.65 10.85 12.60
C PHE A 554 15.78 9.39 12.17
N SER A 555 17.00 8.86 12.10
CA SER A 555 17.18 7.42 11.95
C SER A 555 16.67 6.68 13.19
N ALA A 556 16.32 5.39 13.03
CA ALA A 556 15.82 4.56 14.12
C ALA A 556 16.80 4.53 15.32
N THR A 557 18.11 4.61 15.06
CA THR A 557 19.17 4.56 16.07
C THR A 557 19.87 5.91 16.31
N GLU A 558 19.36 7.01 15.75
CA GLU A 558 20.01 8.32 15.89
C GLU A 558 20.03 8.76 17.35
N THR A 559 21.22 9.14 17.82
CA THR A 559 21.39 9.74 19.16
C THR A 559 21.00 11.21 19.09
N GLU A 560 20.15 11.66 20.02
CA GLU A 560 19.68 13.06 20.07
C GLU A 560 20.77 14.06 20.49
N ILE A 561 21.84 13.55 21.10
CA ILE A 561 23.08 14.27 21.42
C ILE A 561 24.14 13.80 20.43
N PRO A 562 24.42 14.56 19.36
CA PRO A 562 25.52 14.22 18.48
C PRO A 562 26.84 14.23 19.25
N ALA A 563 27.72 13.28 18.96
CA ALA A 563 29.01 13.15 19.63
C ALA A 563 29.90 14.39 19.48
N THR A 564 29.68 15.19 18.42
CA THR A 564 30.40 16.45 18.13
C THR A 564 29.46 17.52 17.52
N ALA A 565 28.90 18.42 18.33
CA ALA A 565 28.33 19.71 17.97
C ALA A 565 29.38 20.85 17.97
N PRO A 566 29.21 21.87 17.10
CA PRO A 566 30.06 23.06 17.12
C PRO A 566 29.92 23.91 18.39
N ASN A 567 31.04 24.50 18.84
CA ASN A 567 31.07 25.52 19.88
C ASN A 567 31.18 26.89 19.24
N PHE A 568 30.28 27.79 19.61
CA PHE A 568 30.19 29.16 19.06
C PHE A 568 30.53 30.25 20.09
N ARG A 569 31.20 29.93 21.20
CA ARG A 569 31.56 30.94 22.22
C ARG A 569 32.61 31.95 21.72
N ASN A 570 33.47 31.53 20.80
CA ASN A 570 34.54 32.35 20.22
C ASN A 570 34.07 33.07 18.94
N THR A 571 34.88 33.99 18.42
CA THR A 571 34.66 34.62 17.11
C THR A 571 34.66 33.56 16.00
N GLY A 572 33.75 33.71 15.04
CA GLY A 572 33.62 32.83 13.89
C GLY A 572 34.67 33.08 12.80
N THR A 573 34.50 32.41 11.67
CA THR A 573 35.48 32.36 10.57
C THR A 573 35.38 33.51 9.57
N PHE A 574 34.25 34.22 9.53
CA PHE A 574 34.07 35.35 8.62
C PHE A 574 34.66 36.63 9.22
N ALA A 575 35.33 37.43 8.40
CA ALA A 575 35.66 38.80 8.78
C ALA A 575 34.38 39.63 8.89
N VAL A 576 34.37 40.63 9.78
CA VAL A 576 33.25 41.59 9.89
C VAL A 576 33.42 42.69 8.85
N GLN A 577 32.34 43.05 8.15
CA GLN A 577 32.33 44.08 7.12
C GLN A 577 32.71 45.44 7.70
N ASN A 578 33.72 46.07 7.12
CA ASN A 578 33.99 47.49 7.32
C ASN A 578 33.22 48.31 6.30
N PHE A 579 32.34 49.19 6.78
CA PHE A 579 31.59 50.13 5.96
C PHE A 579 32.31 51.47 5.94
N THR A 580 32.56 52.01 4.75
CA THR A 580 33.11 53.36 4.59
C THR A 580 31.99 54.33 4.27
N ILE A 581 31.77 55.28 5.15
CA ILE A 581 30.73 56.31 5.06
C ILE A 581 31.38 57.58 4.51
N LEU A 582 30.89 58.04 3.35
CA LEU A 582 31.29 59.32 2.75
C LEU A 582 30.34 60.43 3.23
N PRO A 583 30.82 61.42 4.00
CA PRO A 583 29.98 62.54 4.43
C PRO A 583 29.60 63.44 3.25
N SER A 584 28.43 64.07 3.32
CA SER A 584 27.95 65.01 2.29
C SER A 584 28.68 66.37 2.28
N THR A 585 29.48 66.68 3.31
CA THR A 585 30.03 68.02 3.59
C THR A 585 31.55 68.03 3.79
N GLY A 586 32.35 67.56 2.83
CA GLY A 586 33.82 67.71 2.84
C GLY A 586 34.57 67.11 4.05
N ALA A 587 33.87 66.41 4.95
CA ALA A 587 34.42 65.77 6.12
C ALA A 587 35.10 64.44 5.74
N THR A 588 36.06 64.01 6.56
CA THR A 588 36.84 62.80 6.33
C THR A 588 35.92 61.56 6.32
N PRO A 589 36.07 60.64 5.35
CA PRO A 589 35.39 59.35 5.37
C PRO A 589 35.55 58.64 6.70
N VAL A 590 34.47 58.06 7.22
CA VAL A 590 34.47 57.31 8.48
C VAL A 590 34.31 55.83 8.14
N THR A 591 35.23 54.99 8.61
CA THR A 591 35.14 53.54 8.47
C THR A 591 34.75 52.89 9.79
N THR A 592 33.67 52.12 9.78
CA THR A 592 33.14 51.42 10.96
C THR A 592 32.82 49.96 10.64
N ALA A 593 32.93 49.07 11.63
CA ALA A 593 32.51 47.66 11.52
C ALA A 593 30.98 47.46 11.58
N TYR A 594 30.23 48.53 11.35
CA TYR A 594 28.77 48.60 11.38
C TYR A 594 28.28 49.73 10.48
N LEU A 595 26.98 49.72 10.20
CA LEU A 595 26.30 50.72 9.38
C LEU A 595 25.05 51.24 10.09
N ASP A 596 25.02 52.53 10.42
CA ASP A 596 23.83 53.18 11.00
C ASP A 596 22.97 53.81 9.91
N ILE A 597 21.67 53.51 9.93
CA ILE A 597 20.69 53.97 8.96
C ILE A 597 19.52 54.69 9.65
N LEU A 598 18.99 55.70 8.97
CA LEU A 598 17.69 56.32 9.24
C LEU A 598 16.81 56.10 8.02
N TYR A 599 15.64 55.49 8.21
CA TYR A 599 14.69 55.23 7.14
C TYR A 599 13.25 55.48 7.61
N SER A 600 12.35 55.70 6.65
CA SER A 600 10.92 55.85 6.91
C SER A 600 10.21 54.54 6.60
N THR A 601 9.29 54.14 7.48
CA THR A 601 8.45 52.97 7.27
C THR A 601 7.04 53.18 7.81
N THR A 602 6.07 52.51 7.22
CA THR A 602 4.68 52.47 7.68
C THR A 602 4.53 51.34 8.69
N SER A 603 4.12 51.68 9.91
CA SER A 603 3.88 50.71 10.98
C SER A 603 2.71 49.80 10.62
N THR A 604 2.92 48.48 10.70
CA THR A 604 1.88 47.45 10.50
C THR A 604 0.84 47.42 11.61
N TYR A 605 1.12 48.07 12.75
CA TYR A 605 0.21 48.10 13.89
C TYR A 605 -0.88 49.17 13.75
N ASP A 606 -0.53 50.39 13.32
CA ASP A 606 -1.43 51.54 13.29
C ASP A 606 -1.47 52.28 11.95
N GLY A 607 -0.74 51.80 10.94
CA GLY A 607 -0.73 52.36 9.59
C GLY A 607 -0.02 53.71 9.46
N VAL A 608 0.62 54.21 10.52
CA VAL A 608 1.28 55.52 10.51
C VAL A 608 2.73 55.38 10.04
N THR A 609 3.13 56.25 9.12
CA THR A 609 4.51 56.32 8.62
C THR A 609 5.40 57.10 9.58
N ARG A 610 6.53 56.52 9.96
CA ARG A 610 7.47 57.07 10.94
C ARG A 610 8.91 56.86 10.50
N GLN A 611 9.79 57.75 10.95
CA GLN A 611 11.23 57.54 10.85
C GLN A 611 11.73 56.63 11.98
N THR A 612 12.67 55.76 11.65
CA THR A 612 13.29 54.79 12.56
C THR A 612 14.78 54.66 12.26
N THR A 613 15.53 54.37 13.31
CA THR A 613 16.98 54.18 13.28
C THR A 613 17.32 52.72 13.50
N ALA A 614 18.31 52.24 12.75
CA ALA A 614 18.84 50.90 12.93
C ALA A 614 20.35 50.87 12.72
N ARG A 615 21.00 49.89 13.37
CA ARG A 615 22.42 49.57 13.16
C ARG A 615 22.53 48.19 12.54
N ILE A 616 23.32 48.07 11.49
CA ILE A 616 23.55 46.83 10.75
C ILE A 616 24.99 46.38 10.97
N TRP A 617 25.17 45.09 11.24
CA TRP A 617 26.44 44.37 11.18
C TRP A 617 26.33 43.26 10.14
N ALA A 618 27.39 43.02 9.38
CA ALA A 618 27.39 42.01 8.33
C ALA A 618 28.75 41.28 8.29
N PRO A 619 28.77 40.00 7.87
CA PRO A 619 30.02 39.39 7.40
C PRO A 619 30.57 40.20 6.23
N ASP A 620 31.87 40.07 5.95
CA ASP A 620 32.49 40.62 4.75
C ASP A 620 31.71 40.14 3.51
N LEU A 621 30.96 41.07 2.93
CA LEU A 621 29.97 40.82 1.87
C LEU A 621 30.66 40.40 0.56
N SER A 622 31.97 40.68 0.42
CA SER A 622 32.77 40.23 -0.71
C SER A 622 33.15 38.75 -0.63
N THR A 623 33.19 38.18 0.58
CA THR A 623 33.63 36.80 0.82
C THR A 623 32.49 35.79 0.88
N ILE A 624 31.26 36.24 1.15
CA ILE A 624 30.10 35.34 1.19
C ILE A 624 29.63 34.98 -0.23
N THR A 625 29.58 33.68 -0.51
CA THR A 625 29.15 33.11 -1.80
C THR A 625 27.68 32.66 -1.77
N THR A 626 27.15 32.38 -0.58
CA THR A 626 25.74 32.06 -0.35
C THR A 626 25.05 33.21 0.38
N PRO A 627 23.80 33.56 0.03
CA PRO A 627 23.03 34.56 0.78
C PRO A 627 22.94 34.20 2.27
N ALA A 628 23.17 35.19 3.13
CA ALA A 628 23.27 35.05 4.57
C ALA A 628 21.89 35.11 5.26
N PRO A 629 21.70 34.42 6.40
CA PRO A 629 20.56 34.65 7.29
C PRO A 629 20.52 36.10 7.80
N LEU A 630 19.32 36.62 8.01
CA LEU A 630 19.06 37.95 8.58
C LEU A 630 18.49 37.82 9.99
N PHE A 631 19.07 38.51 10.96
CA PHE A 631 18.53 38.63 12.31
C PHE A 631 18.19 40.09 12.63
N VAL A 632 16.92 40.38 12.90
CA VAL A 632 16.44 41.71 13.27
C VAL A 632 16.06 41.72 14.74
N MET A 633 16.72 42.57 15.53
CA MET A 633 16.46 42.69 16.96
C MET A 633 15.96 44.06 17.40
N HIS A 634 15.04 44.09 18.35
CA HIS A 634 14.64 45.31 19.04
C HIS A 634 15.37 45.44 20.38
N ARG A 635 15.82 46.65 20.70
CA ARG A 635 16.46 46.97 21.99
C ARG A 635 15.50 46.90 23.18
N GLY A 636 16.05 46.74 24.38
CA GLY A 636 15.34 46.88 25.65
C GLY A 636 15.05 48.31 26.08
N ARG A 637 14.23 48.47 27.13
CA ARG A 637 13.95 49.77 27.75
C ARG A 637 15.20 50.32 28.42
N GLY A 638 15.48 51.60 28.21
CA GLY A 638 16.70 52.24 28.74
C GLY A 638 17.95 51.96 27.90
N PHE A 639 17.94 50.90 27.09
CA PHE A 639 19.01 50.57 26.15
C PHE A 639 18.98 51.43 24.92
N HIS A 640 20.15 51.70 24.36
CA HIS A 640 20.29 52.26 23.02
C HIS A 640 20.51 51.14 21.97
N PHE A 641 20.02 51.32 20.74
CA PHE A 641 20.16 50.30 19.67
C PHE A 641 21.62 50.02 19.28
N ARG A 642 22.54 50.91 19.66
CA ARG A 642 23.98 50.80 19.40
C ARG A 642 24.74 49.95 20.43
N GLU A 643 24.08 49.53 21.51
CA GLU A 643 24.74 48.85 22.64
C GLU A 643 24.84 47.33 22.47
N TYR A 644 24.68 46.84 21.25
CA TYR A 644 24.76 45.42 20.90
C TYR A 644 25.88 45.17 19.89
N ASN A 645 26.98 45.94 19.93
CA ASN A 645 28.10 45.78 19.00
C ASN A 645 28.77 44.43 19.17
N SER A 646 28.94 43.94 20.40
CA SER A 646 29.54 42.61 20.64
C SER A 646 28.68 41.48 20.05
N LEU A 647 27.35 41.58 20.15
CA LEU A 647 26.41 40.66 19.51
C LEU A 647 26.52 40.70 17.99
N GLY A 648 26.36 41.90 17.42
CA GLY A 648 26.33 42.09 15.98
C GLY A 648 27.63 41.68 15.30
N ALA A 649 28.77 42.03 15.89
CA ALA A 649 30.09 41.60 15.41
C ALA A 649 30.28 40.07 15.52
N HIS A 650 29.83 39.47 16.63
CA HIS A 650 29.91 38.02 16.81
C HIS A 650 29.08 37.27 15.76
N LEU A 651 27.81 37.62 15.58
CA LEU A 651 26.96 36.97 14.57
C LEU A 651 27.46 37.22 13.14
N ALA A 652 27.94 38.43 12.84
CA ALA A 652 28.60 38.73 11.57
C ALA A 652 29.79 37.78 11.32
N SER A 653 30.59 37.48 12.34
CA SER A 653 31.70 36.53 12.20
C SER A 653 31.28 35.09 11.92
N TYR A 654 30.00 34.73 12.10
CA TYR A 654 29.41 33.43 11.73
C TYR A 654 28.60 33.46 10.42
N GLY A 655 28.70 34.56 9.66
CA GLY A 655 28.02 34.71 8.38
C GLY A 655 26.55 35.11 8.52
N ILE A 656 26.18 35.80 9.59
CA ILE A 656 24.79 36.24 9.85
C ILE A 656 24.74 37.77 9.79
N ILE A 657 23.82 38.32 9.00
CA ILE A 657 23.57 39.77 8.96
C ILE A 657 22.65 40.11 10.13
N THR A 658 23.08 41.03 10.99
CA THR A 658 22.35 41.40 12.20
C THR A 658 21.95 42.87 12.16
N VAL A 659 20.73 43.17 12.58
CA VAL A 659 20.20 44.53 12.62
C VAL A 659 19.59 44.81 13.99
N SER A 660 20.03 45.87 14.67
CA SER A 660 19.38 46.34 15.89
C SER A 660 18.57 47.60 15.59
N VAL A 661 17.27 47.56 15.83
CA VAL A 661 16.31 48.64 15.56
C VAL A 661 15.80 49.30 16.85
N GLU A 662 15.43 50.56 16.73
CA GLU A 662 14.56 51.29 17.65
C GLU A 662 13.54 52.15 16.90
N ASP A 663 12.50 52.59 17.60
CA ASP A 663 11.56 53.61 17.12
C ASP A 663 11.26 54.68 18.17
N ALA A 664 10.77 55.82 17.70
CA ALA A 664 10.46 56.96 18.56
C ALA A 664 9.20 56.76 19.41
N PHE A 665 8.40 55.71 19.15
CA PHE A 665 7.14 55.43 19.84
C PHE A 665 7.28 54.31 20.88
N SER A 666 8.19 53.34 20.68
CA SER A 666 8.49 52.37 21.73
C SER A 666 9.40 53.00 22.79
N PHE A 667 8.95 52.93 24.04
CA PHE A 667 9.73 53.27 25.22
C PHE A 667 10.13 54.76 25.35
N TYR A 668 9.43 55.67 24.65
CA TYR A 668 9.49 57.12 24.83
C TYR A 668 8.12 57.71 25.20
N ALA A 669 8.10 58.77 26.02
CA ALA A 669 6.85 59.48 26.33
C ALA A 669 6.38 60.35 25.14
N PRO A 670 5.07 60.45 24.89
CA PRO A 670 4.52 61.45 23.98
C PRO A 670 4.71 62.85 24.61
N SER A 671 5.76 63.58 24.21
CA SER A 671 5.79 65.01 24.49
C SER A 671 4.73 65.71 23.63
N SER A 672 4.00 66.67 24.19
CA SER A 672 2.97 67.49 23.53
C SER A 672 3.49 68.43 22.42
N THR A 673 4.64 68.14 21.84
CA THR A 673 5.25 68.89 20.74
C THR A 673 5.82 67.90 19.71
N PRO A 674 5.29 67.87 18.48
CA PRO A 674 5.89 67.12 17.38
C PRO A 674 7.10 67.86 16.80
N ALA A 675 7.99 67.07 16.20
CA ALA A 675 8.93 67.45 15.15
C ALA A 675 10.03 68.47 15.49
N THR A 676 11.27 67.96 15.66
CA THR A 676 12.51 68.47 15.00
C THR A 676 13.81 67.95 15.66
N ALA A 677 13.77 67.43 16.90
CA ALA A 677 14.98 66.90 17.55
C ALA A 677 15.29 65.46 17.12
N THR A 678 16.42 65.28 16.44
CA THR A 678 16.93 64.03 15.82
C THR A 678 17.37 62.94 16.83
N TYR A 679 17.09 63.09 18.13
CA TYR A 679 17.49 62.13 19.14
C TYR A 679 16.65 62.31 20.43
N ARG A 680 15.86 61.31 20.84
CA ARG A 680 15.22 61.31 22.16
C ARG A 680 16.10 60.50 23.12
N SER A 681 16.50 61.11 24.24
CA SER A 681 17.17 60.38 25.34
C SER A 681 16.21 59.34 25.93
N PRO A 682 16.62 58.07 26.11
CA PRO A 682 15.74 57.01 26.62
C PRO A 682 15.14 57.41 27.96
N TYR A 683 13.81 57.49 28.04
CA TYR A 683 13.11 57.99 29.22
C TYR A 683 12.74 56.85 30.18
N SER A 684 12.83 57.09 31.48
CA SER A 684 12.65 56.08 32.53
C SER A 684 11.19 55.83 32.97
N THR A 685 10.22 56.65 32.55
CA THR A 685 8.84 56.60 33.08
C THR A 685 7.78 56.06 32.11
N TYR A 686 8.17 55.44 30.99
CA TYR A 686 7.25 54.98 29.94
C TYR A 686 6.13 54.04 30.42
N ASP A 687 6.36 53.31 31.52
CA ASP A 687 5.38 52.36 32.07
C ASP A 687 4.11 53.01 32.64
N SER A 688 4.00 54.35 32.62
CA SER A 688 2.91 55.09 33.25
C SER A 688 1.64 55.30 32.42
N GLY A 689 1.57 54.89 31.13
CA GLY A 689 0.34 55.08 30.35
C GLY A 689 0.22 54.52 28.92
N TYR A 690 1.28 53.97 28.30
CA TYR A 690 1.21 53.49 26.89
C TYR A 690 1.90 52.14 26.65
N TYR A 691 2.18 51.38 27.70
CA TYR A 691 3.06 50.21 27.69
C TYR A 691 2.68 49.10 26.68
N THR A 692 1.38 48.88 26.46
CA THR A 692 0.89 47.90 25.47
C THR A 692 1.20 48.37 24.04
N ALA A 693 0.98 49.65 23.76
CA ALA A 693 1.12 50.24 22.44
C ALA A 693 2.58 50.29 21.97
N GLY A 694 3.56 50.43 22.86
CA GLY A 694 4.97 50.44 22.45
C GLY A 694 5.54 49.06 22.19
N MET A 695 5.08 47.99 22.86
CA MET A 695 5.45 46.65 22.42
C MET A 695 4.82 46.32 21.06
N GLN A 696 3.58 46.74 20.86
CA GLN A 696 2.94 46.60 19.56
C GLN A 696 3.72 47.39 18.48
N SER A 697 4.08 48.65 18.76
CA SER A 697 4.90 49.47 17.87
C SER A 697 6.26 48.84 17.59
N GLY A 698 7.03 48.47 18.62
CA GLY A 698 8.35 47.87 18.47
C GLY A 698 8.33 46.63 17.59
N GLY A 699 7.30 45.78 17.74
CA GLY A 699 7.10 44.62 16.87
C GLY A 699 6.86 45.02 15.41
N ALA A 700 6.08 46.07 15.17
CA ALA A 700 5.81 46.58 13.83
C ALA A 700 7.08 47.15 13.18
N PHE A 701 7.98 47.73 13.97
CA PHE A 701 9.27 48.20 13.50
C PHE A 701 10.26 47.07 13.20
N GLN A 702 10.23 45.97 13.95
CA GLN A 702 10.99 44.77 13.59
C GLN A 702 10.57 44.24 12.22
N GLU A 703 9.26 44.11 11.97
CA GLU A 703 8.67 43.69 10.69
C GLU A 703 9.08 44.63 9.56
N ALA A 704 8.94 45.94 9.78
CA ALA A 704 9.35 46.96 8.81
C ALA A 704 10.85 46.94 8.50
N THR A 705 11.70 46.74 9.52
CA THR A 705 13.16 46.63 9.33
C THR A 705 13.50 45.42 8.47
N GLN A 706 12.84 44.29 8.74
CA GLN A 706 12.97 43.10 7.92
C GLN A 706 12.62 43.40 6.46
N ASP A 707 11.46 44.01 6.19
CA ASP A 707 11.06 44.33 4.82
C ASP A 707 12.02 45.30 4.14
N PHE A 708 12.50 46.30 4.87
CA PHE A 708 13.52 47.23 4.37
C PHE A 708 14.82 46.51 3.98
N MET A 709 15.33 45.60 4.81
CA MET A 709 16.52 44.81 4.49
C MET A 709 16.30 43.88 3.28
N LEU A 710 15.11 43.29 3.16
CA LEU A 710 14.75 42.47 2.01
C LEU A 710 14.58 43.28 0.72
N LEU A 711 14.23 44.56 0.82
CA LEU A 711 14.23 45.49 -0.30
C LEU A 711 15.66 45.84 -0.73
N LEU A 712 16.56 46.12 0.23
CA LEU A 712 17.98 46.33 -0.04
C LEU A 712 18.64 45.13 -0.75
N ASN A 713 18.17 43.93 -0.46
CA ASN A 713 18.61 42.70 -1.12
C ASN A 713 18.18 42.59 -2.60
N GLN A 714 17.09 43.26 -2.99
CA GLN A 714 16.49 43.17 -4.33
C GLN A 714 16.87 44.35 -5.23
N ALA A 715 17.16 45.52 -4.66
CA ALA A 715 17.29 46.77 -5.41
C ALA A 715 18.60 46.83 -6.23
N ALA A 716 18.55 46.44 -7.50
CA ALA A 716 19.66 46.63 -8.44
C ALA A 716 19.79 48.09 -8.95
N THR A 717 18.73 48.89 -8.95
CA THR A 717 18.71 50.25 -9.57
C THR A 717 17.70 51.25 -8.97
N GLY A 718 17.26 51.10 -7.72
CA GLY A 718 16.33 52.03 -7.07
C GLY A 718 17.00 52.92 -6.03
N THR A 719 16.76 54.24 -6.06
CA THR A 719 17.17 55.16 -4.98
C THR A 719 16.41 54.80 -3.70
N ILE A 720 17.08 54.16 -2.75
CA ILE A 720 16.55 53.97 -1.40
C ILE A 720 16.91 55.23 -0.61
N SER A 721 15.91 56.09 -0.38
CA SER A 721 16.07 57.32 0.41
C SER A 721 16.22 56.98 1.89
N GLY A 722 17.46 56.80 2.33
CA GLY A 722 17.85 56.71 3.73
C GLY A 722 18.98 57.70 4.02
N THR A 723 18.96 58.27 5.23
CA THR A 723 20.04 59.14 5.70
C THR A 723 21.00 58.32 6.55
N MET A 724 22.28 58.37 6.20
CA MET A 724 23.38 57.82 6.98
C MET A 724 23.66 58.73 8.18
N LEU A 725 23.68 58.15 9.38
CA LEU A 725 24.06 58.85 10.60
C LEU A 725 25.57 58.69 10.82
N ALA A 726 26.37 59.55 10.20
CA ALA A 726 27.77 59.74 10.63
C ALA A 726 27.75 60.38 12.03
N GLY A 727 28.68 60.00 12.90
CA GLY A 727 28.79 60.60 14.23
C GLY A 727 28.70 62.13 14.14
N TYR A 728 27.70 62.70 14.80
CA TYR A 728 27.45 64.14 14.93
C TYR A 728 26.89 64.89 13.70
N THR A 729 25.70 65.49 13.89
CA THR A 729 25.17 66.72 13.25
C THR A 729 25.03 66.87 11.72
N SER A 730 25.13 65.82 10.90
CA SER A 730 24.80 65.98 9.47
C SER A 730 24.16 64.77 8.80
N THR A 731 23.06 65.04 8.08
CA THR A 731 22.35 64.19 7.14
C THR A 731 23.26 63.80 5.97
N ALA A 732 23.75 62.56 5.91
CA ALA A 732 24.47 62.07 4.73
C ALA A 732 23.55 61.22 3.84
N THR A 733 23.40 61.59 2.56
CA THR A 733 22.61 60.83 1.58
C THR A 733 23.45 59.65 1.07
N LEU A 734 22.86 58.45 1.03
CA LEU A 734 23.44 57.29 0.36
C LEU A 734 23.59 57.59 -1.15
N THR A 735 24.79 57.95 -1.58
CA THR A 735 25.19 57.80 -2.99
C THR A 735 25.94 56.49 -3.07
N ALA A 736 25.25 55.42 -3.46
CA ALA A 736 25.86 54.09 -3.58
C ALA A 736 27.08 54.18 -4.52
N PRO A 737 28.30 53.81 -4.08
CA PRO A 737 29.33 53.40 -5.03
C PRO A 737 28.78 52.20 -5.79
N SER A 738 29.10 52.11 -7.08
CA SER A 738 28.71 51.03 -8.01
C SER A 738 28.37 49.68 -7.32
N SER A 739 27.10 49.26 -7.45
CA SER A 739 26.43 48.07 -6.88
C SER A 739 26.05 48.15 -5.39
N ALA A 740 24.76 48.12 -5.08
CA ALA A 740 24.24 48.16 -3.71
C ALA A 740 24.74 46.94 -2.89
N PRO A 741 25.38 47.16 -1.72
CA PRO A 741 26.24 46.16 -1.07
C PRO A 741 25.51 44.90 -0.59
N PHE A 742 24.19 44.97 -0.39
CA PHE A 742 23.37 43.86 0.09
C PHE A 742 22.65 43.10 -1.02
N VAL A 743 22.77 43.50 -2.30
CA VAL A 743 22.03 42.87 -3.40
C VAL A 743 22.43 41.40 -3.55
N GLY A 744 21.44 40.51 -3.44
CA GLY A 744 21.64 39.06 -3.47
C GLY A 744 22.45 38.49 -2.30
N LYS A 745 22.65 39.26 -1.22
CA LYS A 745 23.45 38.86 -0.06
C LYS A 745 22.62 38.37 1.12
N ILE A 746 21.30 38.60 1.12
CA ILE A 746 20.37 38.17 2.18
C ILE A 746 19.50 37.05 1.65
N ASP A 747 19.37 35.96 2.42
CA ASP A 747 18.43 34.89 2.11
C ASP A 747 17.02 35.26 2.63
N PRO A 748 16.04 35.54 1.76
CA PRO A 748 14.70 35.95 2.18
C PRO A 748 13.93 34.84 2.91
N LEU A 749 14.41 33.59 2.86
CA LEU A 749 13.80 32.45 3.54
C LEU A 749 14.39 32.23 4.95
N LYS A 750 15.46 32.92 5.35
CA LYS A 750 16.19 32.71 6.60
C LYS A 750 16.24 33.96 7.45
N VAL A 751 15.07 34.54 7.74
CA VAL A 751 14.92 35.71 8.59
C VAL A 751 14.58 35.31 10.02
N PHE A 752 15.16 35.96 11.02
CA PHE A 752 14.92 35.74 12.44
C PHE A 752 14.60 37.07 13.10
N ILE A 753 13.71 37.05 14.08
CA ILE A 753 13.32 38.25 14.84
C ILE A 753 13.60 38.02 16.31
N GLY A 754 14.10 39.03 17.00
CA GLY A 754 14.37 38.90 18.43
C GLY A 754 14.43 40.21 19.18
N GLY A 755 14.62 40.16 20.49
CA GLY A 755 14.70 41.40 21.25
C GLY A 755 14.96 41.21 22.71
N HIS A 756 15.48 42.27 23.31
CA HIS A 756 15.93 42.29 24.69
C HIS A 756 14.92 42.99 25.61
N SER A 757 14.63 42.45 26.79
CA SER A 757 13.74 43.07 27.77
C SER A 757 12.36 43.36 27.17
N ARG A 758 11.90 44.61 27.21
CA ARG A 758 10.71 45.10 26.50
C ARG A 758 10.74 44.89 24.98
N GLY A 759 11.93 44.87 24.37
CA GLY A 759 12.13 44.43 22.98
C GLY A 759 11.81 42.95 22.77
N GLY A 760 11.92 42.11 23.81
CA GLY A 760 11.40 40.74 23.82
C GLY A 760 9.87 40.70 23.82
N GLY A 761 9.21 41.62 24.54
CA GLY A 761 7.75 41.83 24.43
C GLY A 761 7.32 42.32 23.05
N ALA A 762 8.10 43.21 22.43
CA ALA A 762 7.91 43.62 21.04
C ALA A 762 8.07 42.45 20.05
N THR A 763 9.07 41.60 20.28
CA THR A 763 9.26 40.34 19.53
C THR A 763 8.04 39.43 19.70
N HIS A 764 7.48 39.34 20.90
CA HIS A 764 6.28 38.56 21.12
C HIS A 764 5.09 39.18 20.39
N ALA A 765 5.00 40.51 20.29
CA ALA A 765 3.98 41.18 19.49
C ALA A 765 4.08 40.86 18.00
N SER A 766 5.29 40.86 17.46
CA SER A 766 5.53 40.44 16.07
C SER A 766 5.28 38.95 15.85
N HIS A 767 5.67 38.12 16.82
CA HIS A 767 5.43 36.68 16.79
C HIS A 767 3.92 36.39 16.73
N VAL A 768 3.11 37.07 17.54
CA VAL A 768 1.67 36.79 17.60
C VAL A 768 0.88 37.43 16.46
N ARG A 769 1.12 38.70 16.13
CA ARG A 769 0.30 39.36 15.09
C ARG A 769 0.47 38.75 13.71
N ASN A 770 1.64 38.18 13.44
CA ASN A 770 2.08 38.03 12.08
C ASN A 770 2.16 36.56 11.68
N PHE A 771 1.01 36.00 11.27
CA PHE A 771 0.97 34.84 10.38
C PHE A 771 1.68 35.09 9.04
N ASN A 772 1.89 36.37 8.67
CA ASN A 772 2.61 36.79 7.46
C ASN A 772 4.08 37.13 7.72
N ASN A 773 4.63 36.83 8.91
CA ASN A 773 6.04 37.10 9.17
C ASN A 773 6.89 36.15 8.33
N LYS A 774 7.79 36.69 7.52
CA LYS A 774 8.76 35.88 6.75
C LYS A 774 9.83 35.24 7.65
N ALA A 775 9.68 35.41 8.97
CA ALA A 775 10.57 34.87 9.96
C ALA A 775 10.56 33.33 9.97
N ARG A 776 11.67 32.78 10.43
CA ARG A 776 11.96 31.35 10.52
C ARG A 776 12.19 30.92 11.98
N GLY A 777 12.32 31.88 12.90
CA GLY A 777 12.37 31.65 14.34
C GLY A 777 12.41 32.95 15.14
N MET A 778 12.10 32.85 16.44
CA MET A 778 12.03 33.96 17.39
C MET A 778 13.10 33.83 18.47
N ILE A 779 13.74 34.94 18.86
CA ILE A 779 14.82 34.94 19.85
C ILE A 779 14.53 35.99 20.93
N TYR A 780 14.26 35.52 22.14
CA TYR A 780 13.89 36.35 23.28
C TYR A 780 15.06 36.46 24.24
N PHE A 781 15.57 37.67 24.46
CA PHE A 781 16.59 37.94 25.49
C PHE A 781 15.91 38.56 26.70
N MET A 782 15.87 37.83 27.82
CA MET A 782 15.25 38.28 29.07
C MET A 782 13.90 38.98 28.81
N PRO A 783 12.95 38.31 28.13
CA PRO A 783 11.81 38.99 27.53
C PRO A 783 10.81 39.47 28.56
N PHE A 784 10.37 40.72 28.43
CA PHE A 784 9.38 41.31 29.32
C PHE A 784 8.21 41.93 28.54
N ASP A 785 7.03 41.31 28.63
CA ASP A 785 5.80 41.76 27.95
C ASP A 785 4.79 42.35 28.96
N LEU A 786 4.16 43.47 28.61
CA LEU A 786 3.17 44.21 29.40
C LEU A 786 1.83 44.31 28.66
N ARG A 787 1.66 43.65 27.51
CA ARG A 787 0.39 43.68 26.79
C ARG A 787 -0.70 43.00 27.64
N TYR A 788 -1.87 43.63 27.67
CA TYR A 788 -3.05 43.18 28.40
C TYR A 788 -3.86 42.19 27.54
N ASP A 789 -4.54 41.23 28.16
CA ASP A 789 -5.52 40.38 27.47
C ASP A 789 -6.96 40.87 27.70
N THR A 790 -7.65 41.20 26.60
CA THR A 790 -9.12 41.35 26.56
C THR A 790 -9.82 40.10 26.04
N ASN A 791 -9.12 38.98 25.79
CA ASN A 791 -9.72 37.72 25.39
C ASN A 791 -10.43 37.07 26.59
N THR A 792 -11.62 37.60 26.88
CA THR A 792 -12.82 36.88 27.30
C THR A 792 -12.61 35.58 28.09
N VAL A 793 -12.34 35.72 29.39
CA VAL A 793 -13.05 34.90 30.37
C VAL A 793 -14.49 35.42 30.39
N SER A 794 -15.46 34.58 30.03
CA SER A 794 -16.88 34.92 30.18
C SER A 794 -17.15 35.23 31.66
N GLY A 795 -17.54 36.47 31.97
CA GLY A 795 -17.90 36.89 33.33
C GLY A 795 -17.09 38.04 33.95
N VAL A 796 -16.01 38.52 33.32
CA VAL A 796 -15.30 39.73 33.80
C VAL A 796 -15.81 40.97 33.06
N THR A 797 -16.96 41.49 33.48
CA THR A 797 -17.45 42.82 33.11
C THR A 797 -16.98 43.83 34.17
N GLY A 798 -16.17 44.82 33.81
CA GLY A 798 -15.84 45.93 34.73
C GLY A 798 -14.47 46.59 34.62
N LEU A 799 -13.58 46.19 33.71
CA LEU A 799 -12.30 46.89 33.50
C LEU A 799 -12.29 47.68 32.19
N SER A 800 -13.31 48.53 32.02
CA SER A 800 -13.24 49.68 31.11
C SER A 800 -12.54 50.83 31.82
N GLY A 801 -11.21 50.78 31.89
CA GLY A 801 -10.39 51.93 32.27
C GLY A 801 -9.89 52.61 31.00
N SER A 802 -10.40 53.79 30.69
CA SER A 802 -9.81 54.66 29.68
C SER A 802 -8.45 55.16 30.17
N ASP A 803 -7.34 54.70 29.58
CA ASP A 803 -6.00 55.25 29.82
C ASP A 803 -5.81 56.57 29.05
N ALA A 804 -6.69 57.54 29.31
CA ALA A 804 -6.56 58.93 28.92
C ALA A 804 -6.54 59.80 30.19
N GLY A 805 -5.34 60.04 30.73
CA GLY A 805 -5.07 61.10 31.69
C GLY A 805 -5.31 60.75 33.16
N GLY A 806 -4.24 60.37 33.87
CA GLY A 806 -4.21 60.31 35.33
C GLY A 806 -2.83 59.94 35.86
N SER A 807 -2.27 60.79 36.71
CA SER A 807 -0.93 60.66 37.33
C SER A 807 -0.77 59.34 38.12
N PRO A 808 0.37 58.62 38.05
CA PRO A 808 0.59 57.39 38.82
C PRO A 808 1.35 57.69 40.11
N THR A 809 0.66 57.65 41.25
CA THR A 809 1.29 57.79 42.58
C THR A 809 1.30 56.50 43.40
N SER A 810 1.01 55.34 42.81
CA SER A 810 1.16 54.03 43.46
C SER A 810 1.89 53.04 42.55
N TRP A 811 3.14 52.72 42.91
CA TRP A 811 4.08 51.85 42.22
C TRP A 811 3.72 50.33 42.26
N THR A 812 2.44 49.97 42.13
CA THR A 812 2.04 48.56 41.95
C THR A 812 2.15 48.20 40.47
N PHE A 813 3.35 47.87 40.00
CA PHE A 813 3.55 47.23 38.70
C PHE A 813 2.87 45.87 38.71
N ALA A 814 1.63 45.80 38.25
CA ALA A 814 0.97 44.53 37.97
C ALA A 814 1.66 43.92 36.73
N ILE A 815 2.59 43.01 36.97
CA ILE A 815 3.21 42.18 35.93
C ILE A 815 2.08 41.43 35.22
N ARG A 816 2.05 41.49 33.88
CA ARG A 816 0.94 40.98 33.06
C ARG A 816 1.37 39.69 32.38
N ALA A 817 0.46 38.71 32.38
CA ALA A 817 0.67 37.40 31.79
C ALA A 817 0.89 37.43 30.28
N ILE A 818 1.60 36.43 29.75
CA ILE A 818 1.63 36.19 28.31
C ILE A 818 0.24 35.71 27.87
N PRO A 819 -0.49 36.43 27.00
CA PRO A 819 -1.93 36.24 26.84
C PRO A 819 -2.31 35.09 25.90
N THR A 820 -1.43 34.67 25.00
CA THR A 820 -1.76 33.74 23.91
C THR A 820 -0.71 32.67 23.71
N LEU A 821 -1.12 31.50 23.22
CA LEU A 821 -0.18 30.51 22.69
C LEU A 821 0.68 31.13 21.58
N GLN A 822 1.95 30.74 21.55
CA GLN A 822 2.84 31.11 20.46
C GLN A 822 2.43 30.38 19.18
N PRO A 823 2.70 30.90 17.97
CA PRO A 823 2.66 30.11 16.74
C PRO A 823 3.61 28.90 16.77
N ARG A 824 3.43 27.94 15.84
CA ARG A 824 4.31 26.76 15.65
C ARG A 824 5.70 27.09 15.04
N LEU A 825 6.17 28.31 15.23
CA LEU A 825 7.52 28.75 14.89
C LEU A 825 8.50 28.30 15.97
N PRO A 826 9.78 28.07 15.63
CA PRO A 826 10.76 27.76 16.63
C PRO A 826 11.11 29.00 17.45
N SER A 827 11.30 28.82 18.77
CA SER A 827 11.59 29.89 19.74
C SER A 827 12.83 29.57 20.56
N LEU A 828 13.74 30.53 20.70
CA LEU A 828 14.81 30.54 21.70
C LEU A 828 14.48 31.57 22.78
N ILE A 829 14.35 31.15 24.03
CA ILE A 829 13.99 32.00 25.16
C ILE A 829 15.15 32.00 26.16
N LEU A 830 15.81 33.14 26.32
CA LEU A 830 16.98 33.28 27.18
C LEU A 830 16.57 34.05 28.43
N ALA A 831 16.84 33.49 29.60
CA ALA A 831 16.61 34.12 30.89
C ALA A 831 17.94 34.29 31.65
N ALA A 832 18.02 35.34 32.46
CA ALA A 832 19.15 35.59 33.35
C ALA A 832 18.79 35.21 34.78
N GLU A 833 19.74 34.64 35.53
CA GLU A 833 19.47 34.23 36.91
C GLU A 833 19.24 35.40 37.88
N ARG A 834 19.96 36.49 37.67
CA ARG A 834 19.98 37.67 38.52
C ARG A 834 19.33 38.82 37.77
N ASP A 835 18.26 38.49 37.04
CA ASP A 835 17.43 39.47 36.37
C ASP A 835 16.73 40.33 37.43
N GLY A 836 17.02 41.63 37.43
CA GLY A 836 16.47 42.59 38.40
C GLY A 836 15.19 43.26 37.90
N ASP A 837 14.95 43.24 36.59
CA ASP A 837 13.77 43.82 35.92
C ASP A 837 12.62 42.81 35.82
N LEU A 838 12.95 41.53 35.60
CA LEU A 838 12.02 40.40 35.56
C LEU A 838 12.16 39.53 36.81
N VAL A 839 11.14 39.51 37.66
CA VAL A 839 11.08 38.55 38.76
C VAL A 839 10.77 37.16 38.19
N TYR A 840 11.66 36.19 38.38
CA TYR A 840 11.37 34.79 38.04
C TYR A 840 10.11 34.31 38.81
N PRO A 841 9.15 33.57 38.20
CA PRO A 841 9.29 32.69 37.04
C PRO A 841 8.73 33.19 35.69
N PHE A 842 8.51 34.49 35.48
CA PHE A 842 7.76 34.98 34.30
C PHE A 842 8.29 34.58 32.91
N ALA A 843 9.60 34.36 32.76
CA ALA A 843 10.17 33.88 31.50
C ALA A 843 9.70 32.46 31.11
N ASP A 844 9.35 31.62 32.09
CA ASP A 844 8.89 30.24 31.87
C ASP A 844 7.57 30.18 31.11
N GLN A 845 6.74 31.21 31.25
CA GLN A 845 5.46 31.29 30.55
C GLN A 845 5.61 31.32 29.03
N TYR A 846 6.75 31.78 28.52
CA TYR A 846 7.02 31.71 27.07
C TYR A 846 7.20 30.25 26.66
N GLY A 847 7.90 29.46 27.48
CA GLY A 847 8.04 28.02 27.30
C GLY A 847 6.69 27.29 27.41
N ASP A 848 5.94 27.54 28.48
CA ASP A 848 4.64 26.89 28.76
C ASP A 848 3.59 27.14 27.66
N ARG A 849 3.74 28.25 26.92
CA ARG A 849 2.84 28.63 25.81
C ARG A 849 3.39 28.31 24.42
N SER A 850 4.55 27.67 24.35
CA SER A 850 5.13 27.26 23.08
C SER A 850 4.38 26.06 22.51
N VAL A 851 3.99 26.15 21.23
CA VAL A 851 3.35 25.04 20.50
C VAL A 851 4.26 24.46 19.41
N GLY A 852 5.22 25.25 18.94
CA GLY A 852 6.33 24.83 18.09
C GLY A 852 7.57 24.49 18.89
N PRO A 853 8.66 24.07 18.23
CA PRO A 853 9.90 23.76 18.93
C PRO A 853 10.42 24.94 19.75
N ALA A 854 10.58 24.77 21.06
CA ALA A 854 11.07 25.82 21.92
C ALA A 854 12.25 25.37 22.76
N THR A 855 13.23 26.25 22.90
CA THR A 855 14.36 26.09 23.81
C THR A 855 14.33 27.27 24.75
N GLN A 856 14.03 27.03 26.01
CA GLN A 856 14.20 27.99 27.06
C GLN A 856 15.49 27.69 27.82
N VAL A 857 16.34 28.69 27.99
CA VAL A 857 17.61 28.56 28.69
C VAL A 857 17.68 29.61 29.78
N THR A 858 17.92 29.18 31.01
CA THR A 858 18.35 30.11 32.06
C THR A 858 19.86 30.07 32.22
N ILE A 859 20.52 31.21 32.02
CA ILE A 859 21.95 31.35 32.26
C ILE A 859 22.18 31.56 33.76
N PHE A 860 22.86 30.61 34.40
CA PHE A 860 23.17 30.69 35.82
C PHE A 860 24.20 31.78 36.08
N GLY A 861 23.92 32.62 37.08
CA GLY A 861 24.69 33.79 37.47
C GLY A 861 24.55 35.04 36.60
N ALA A 862 23.88 34.94 35.46
CA ALA A 862 23.73 36.06 34.53
C ALA A 862 22.85 37.18 35.09
N ASN A 863 23.02 38.40 34.59
CA ASN A 863 22.22 39.57 34.92
C ASN A 863 21.54 40.18 33.68
N HIS A 864 20.42 40.88 33.87
CA HIS A 864 19.63 41.48 32.79
C HIS A 864 20.48 42.40 31.90
N ASN A 865 21.17 43.35 32.53
CA ASN A 865 21.82 44.44 31.84
C ASN A 865 23.15 44.07 31.16
N GLN A 866 23.79 42.97 31.59
CA GLN A 866 25.03 42.46 31.00
C GLN A 866 24.87 41.96 29.56
N THR A 867 23.63 41.89 29.04
CA THR A 867 23.36 41.64 27.62
C THR A 867 23.81 42.80 26.73
N GLY A 868 23.73 44.04 27.22
CA GLY A 868 24.23 45.23 26.54
C GLY A 868 25.73 45.45 26.72
N ASP A 869 26.32 46.31 25.90
CA ASP A 869 27.75 46.61 25.91
C ASP A 869 28.16 47.65 26.96
N ALA A 870 27.29 48.59 27.32
CA ALA A 870 27.65 49.72 28.16
C ALA A 870 26.66 49.99 29.32
N HIS A 871 25.74 49.07 29.61
CA HIS A 871 24.77 49.22 30.71
C HIS A 871 25.33 48.80 32.07
N ALA A 872 25.01 49.60 33.09
CA ALA A 872 25.26 49.25 34.48
C ALA A 872 24.36 48.08 34.92
N ASN A 873 24.88 47.17 35.75
CA ASN A 873 24.10 46.04 36.25
C ASN A 873 22.91 46.52 37.11
N ASP A 874 21.72 45.94 36.90
CA ASP A 874 20.51 46.16 37.71
C ASP A 874 20.41 45.19 38.91
N GLY A 875 21.34 44.23 39.00
CA GLY A 875 21.47 43.29 40.09
C GLY A 875 22.93 42.91 40.33
N SER A 876 23.17 41.96 41.24
CA SER A 876 24.51 41.42 41.50
C SER A 876 24.71 40.13 40.69
N PRO A 877 25.36 40.20 39.50
CA PRO A 877 25.72 39.01 38.73
C PRO A 877 26.78 38.18 39.45
N TYR A 878 26.84 36.91 39.09
CA TYR A 878 27.81 35.95 39.59
C TYR A 878 28.82 35.51 38.55
N ILE A 879 28.52 35.77 37.28
CA ILE A 879 29.44 35.59 36.16
C ILE A 879 29.80 36.94 35.56
N THR A 880 30.94 36.98 34.87
CA THR A 880 31.39 38.22 34.21
C THR A 880 30.57 38.52 32.96
N ALA A 881 30.48 39.78 32.55
CA ALA A 881 29.76 40.16 31.34
C ALA A 881 30.30 39.45 30.06
N PRO A 882 31.63 39.31 29.86
CA PRO A 882 32.17 38.53 28.73
C PRO A 882 31.72 37.07 28.75
N GLU A 883 31.65 36.45 29.93
CA GLU A 883 31.23 35.07 30.09
C GLU A 883 29.74 34.88 29.79
N GLN A 884 28.87 35.76 30.32
CA GLN A 884 27.45 35.77 29.98
C GLN A 884 27.25 35.90 28.46
N LYS A 885 27.93 36.88 27.85
CA LYS A 885 27.85 37.15 26.41
C LYS A 885 28.30 35.94 25.59
N ALA A 886 29.43 35.31 25.93
CA ALA A 886 29.90 34.11 25.25
C ALA A 886 28.85 32.97 25.28
N ARG A 887 28.16 32.78 26.41
CA ARG A 887 27.09 31.79 26.56
C ARG A 887 25.85 32.16 25.73
N LEU A 888 25.40 33.41 25.79
CA LEU A 888 24.25 33.89 25.00
C LEU A 888 24.52 33.79 23.50
N TRP A 889 25.66 34.31 23.03
CA TRP A 889 26.03 34.28 21.62
C TRP A 889 26.18 32.86 21.09
N HIS A 890 26.67 31.93 21.92
CA HIS A 890 26.74 30.53 21.55
C HIS A 890 25.36 29.95 21.20
N LEU A 891 24.37 30.18 22.06
CA LEU A 891 23.00 29.67 21.89
C LEU A 891 22.27 30.36 20.74
N VAL A 892 22.43 31.67 20.61
CA VAL A 892 21.84 32.47 19.51
C VAL A 892 22.39 32.02 18.16
N THR A 893 23.70 31.85 18.05
CA THR A 893 24.35 31.35 16.83
C THR A 893 23.89 29.93 16.51
N ALA A 894 23.86 29.04 17.52
CA ALA A 894 23.37 27.67 17.33
C ALA A 894 21.92 27.63 16.84
N PHE A 895 21.04 28.44 17.42
CA PHE A 895 19.63 28.50 17.03
C PHE A 895 19.44 29.02 15.60
N ILE A 896 20.09 30.12 15.23
CA ILE A 896 20.00 30.66 13.86
C ILE A 896 20.53 29.63 12.86
N LYS A 897 21.68 29.01 13.15
CA LYS A 897 22.29 27.98 12.29
C LYS A 897 21.39 26.75 12.15
N ARG A 898 20.82 26.26 13.26
CA ARG A 898 19.90 25.11 13.31
C ARG A 898 18.74 25.24 12.33
N TYR A 899 18.11 26.41 12.32
CA TYR A 899 16.91 26.66 11.51
C TYR A 899 17.21 27.37 10.19
N SER A 900 18.48 27.57 9.83
CA SER A 900 18.86 28.17 8.55
C SER A 900 19.61 27.19 7.63
N GLU A 901 20.23 26.16 8.18
CA GLU A 901 21.01 25.16 7.43
C GLU A 901 20.24 23.85 7.24
N ALA A 902 20.48 23.16 6.12
CA ALA A 902 19.76 21.92 5.79
C ALA A 902 19.98 20.82 6.84
N ASP A 903 21.23 20.59 7.26
CA ASP A 903 21.58 19.60 8.27
C ASP A 903 21.73 20.17 9.68
N GLY A 904 21.17 21.35 9.95
CA GLY A 904 21.31 22.04 11.24
C GLY A 904 20.92 21.20 12.47
N ARG A 905 20.22 20.07 12.31
CA ARG A 905 19.85 19.11 13.38
C ARG A 905 21.03 18.62 14.23
N TYR A 906 22.29 18.71 13.78
CA TYR A 906 23.45 18.43 14.64
C TYR A 906 23.59 19.42 15.82
N LEU A 907 22.85 20.54 15.80
CA LEU A 907 22.80 21.51 16.89
C LEU A 907 21.72 21.19 17.93
N ASP A 908 20.94 20.12 17.72
CA ASP A 908 19.92 19.67 18.67
C ASP A 908 20.49 19.31 20.04
N GLY A 909 21.73 18.79 20.08
CA GLY A 909 22.45 18.53 21.33
C GLY A 909 22.88 19.79 22.09
N VAL A 910 22.90 20.96 21.42
CA VAL A 910 23.17 22.27 22.05
C VAL A 910 21.87 22.90 22.54
N LEU A 911 20.77 22.70 21.80
CA LEU A 911 19.51 23.43 22.00
C LEU A 911 18.46 22.66 22.82
N PHE A 912 18.45 21.33 22.82
CA PHE A 912 17.44 20.56 23.58
C PHE A 912 18.04 19.48 24.47
N ALA A 913 19.36 19.46 24.63
CA ALA A 913 20.03 18.58 25.57
C ALA A 913 20.92 19.40 26.50
N ASP A 914 20.92 19.00 27.76
CA ASP A 914 21.81 19.48 28.82
C ASP A 914 23.21 18.84 28.74
N LYS A 915 23.34 17.70 28.04
CA LYS A 915 24.54 16.85 27.99
C LYS A 915 25.48 17.13 26.82
N TRP A 916 25.85 18.39 26.62
CA TRP A 916 27.03 18.69 25.80
C TRP A 916 28.31 18.36 26.58
N THR A 917 29.00 17.28 26.19
CA THR A 917 30.17 16.67 26.89
C THR A 917 31.52 16.96 26.20
N ASN A 918 31.65 18.10 25.53
CA ASN A 918 32.87 18.46 24.80
C ASN A 918 33.96 19.01 25.74
N GLY A 919 34.31 18.25 26.78
CA GLY A 919 35.29 18.61 27.79
C GLY A 919 34.88 19.74 28.74
N ASP A 920 33.69 20.32 28.58
CA ASP A 920 33.12 21.27 29.55
C ASP A 920 32.60 20.48 30.78
N THR A 921 33.49 20.24 31.74
CA THR A 921 33.17 19.53 33.00
C THR A 921 32.32 20.38 33.96
N THR A 922 31.91 21.58 33.56
CA THR A 922 31.20 22.53 34.41
C THR A 922 29.71 22.57 34.05
N ARG A 923 28.97 21.52 34.48
CA ARG A 923 27.51 21.38 34.41
C ARG A 923 26.70 22.54 35.04
N ALA A 924 27.37 23.57 35.58
CA ALA A 924 26.82 24.60 36.45
C ALA A 924 26.49 25.92 35.72
N HIS A 925 26.39 25.95 34.39
CA HIS A 925 26.43 27.20 33.62
C HIS A 925 25.09 27.68 33.04
N TYR A 926 24.17 26.77 32.73
CA TYR A 926 22.79 27.10 32.37
C TYR A 926 21.87 25.88 32.48
N GLY A 927 20.58 26.12 32.72
CA GLY A 927 19.52 25.12 32.70
C GLY A 927 18.68 25.25 31.43
N ILE A 928 18.43 24.13 30.75
CA ILE A 928 17.62 24.09 29.53
C ILE A 928 16.27 23.44 29.86
N ASN A 929 15.19 24.09 29.41
CA ASN A 929 13.86 23.53 29.27
C ASN A 929 13.50 23.54 27.80
N SER A 930 12.96 22.44 27.29
CA SER A 930 12.91 22.20 25.87
C SER A 930 11.61 21.52 25.45
N TRP A 931 11.06 21.99 24.35
CA TRP A 931 9.86 21.44 23.74
C TRP A 931 10.20 21.10 22.30
N ARG A 932 10.56 19.85 22.01
CA ARG A 932 11.02 19.45 20.66
C ARG A 932 9.89 19.05 19.69
N ASN A 933 8.63 19.03 20.16
CA ASN A 933 7.43 18.61 19.40
C ASN A 933 7.68 17.36 18.53
N MET A 934 7.78 16.18 19.16
CA MET A 934 8.06 14.91 18.48
C MET A 934 6.80 14.07 18.29
N ALA A 935 6.74 13.26 17.24
CA ALA A 935 5.64 12.34 16.95
C ALA A 935 5.60 11.17 17.95
N GLU A 936 6.76 10.71 18.41
CA GLU A 936 6.93 9.63 19.39
C GLU A 936 6.72 10.07 20.85
N ARG A 937 6.32 11.32 21.10
CA ARG A 937 6.09 11.81 22.46
C ARG A 937 4.84 11.18 23.07
N ILE A 938 4.99 10.64 24.27
CA ILE A 938 3.90 10.19 25.12
C ILE A 938 3.83 11.11 26.35
N LEU A 939 2.98 12.14 26.26
CA LEU A 939 2.67 13.03 27.38
C LEU A 939 1.86 12.28 28.44
N ILE A 940 2.43 12.06 29.61
CA ILE A 940 1.74 11.43 30.74
C ILE A 940 0.89 12.48 31.44
N ASP A 941 1.48 13.63 31.76
CA ASP A 941 0.81 14.71 32.46
C ASP A 941 1.45 16.06 32.15
N ASP A 942 0.64 17.09 31.95
CA ASP A 942 1.06 18.50 31.87
C ASP A 942 0.60 19.31 33.09
N PHE A 943 -0.11 18.69 34.03
CA PHE A 943 -0.65 19.32 35.24
C PHE A 943 -1.55 20.52 35.00
N GLN A 944 -2.00 20.73 33.76
CA GLN A 944 -2.88 21.84 33.37
C GLN A 944 -4.36 21.48 33.38
N ASP A 945 -4.69 20.26 33.80
CA ASP A 945 -6.05 19.77 33.74
C ASP A 945 -6.93 20.25 34.91
N ALA A 946 -8.24 20.05 34.76
CA ALA A 946 -9.23 20.42 35.76
C ALA A 946 -9.29 19.44 36.93
N ASN A 947 -8.81 18.20 36.76
CA ASN A 947 -8.93 17.11 37.73
C ASN A 947 -7.56 16.64 38.20
N THR A 948 -7.07 17.32 39.23
CA THR A 948 -5.75 17.13 39.82
C THR A 948 -5.47 15.71 40.37
N ALA A 949 -6.49 14.84 40.43
CA ALA A 949 -6.34 13.45 40.84
C ALA A 949 -5.97 12.51 39.68
N THR A 950 -6.10 12.94 38.43
CA THR A 950 -5.87 12.11 37.23
C THR A 950 -4.78 12.68 36.34
N ASN A 951 -4.17 11.83 35.51
CA ASN A 951 -3.25 12.24 34.45
C ASN A 951 -3.91 12.12 33.06
N LEU A 952 -3.22 12.63 32.03
CA LEU A 952 -3.69 12.61 30.63
C LEU A 952 -3.71 11.21 29.98
N ARG A 953 -3.36 10.16 30.73
CA ARG A 953 -3.53 8.75 30.34
C ARG A 953 -4.62 8.05 31.13
N GLY A 954 -5.44 8.81 31.86
CA GLY A 954 -6.67 8.34 32.49
C GLY A 954 -6.47 7.56 33.79
N GLY A 955 -5.27 7.56 34.38
CA GLY A 955 -5.05 6.93 35.68
C GLY A 955 -4.67 7.94 36.78
N SER A 956 -4.54 7.43 38.01
CA SER A 956 -4.49 8.28 39.20
C SER A 956 -3.09 8.76 39.56
N ASN A 957 -3.01 10.03 39.94
CA ASN A 957 -1.84 10.66 40.52
C ASN A 957 -1.94 10.66 42.04
N SER A 958 -0.85 10.34 42.73
CA SER A 958 -0.80 10.38 44.20
C SER A 958 0.58 10.76 44.73
N PHE A 959 0.61 11.25 45.96
CA PHE A 959 1.83 11.63 46.66
C PHE A 959 1.76 11.12 48.10
N THR A 960 2.74 10.30 48.49
CA THR A 960 2.85 9.72 49.83
C THR A 960 4.02 10.35 50.58
N GLY A 961 3.91 10.46 51.91
CA GLY A 961 4.98 11.01 52.77
C GLY A 961 4.98 12.54 52.92
N GLY A 962 4.15 13.26 52.15
CA GLY A 962 3.98 14.71 52.22
C GLY A 962 2.61 15.15 51.71
N SER A 963 2.47 16.40 51.28
CA SER A 963 1.24 16.92 50.66
C SER A 963 1.50 17.44 49.24
N ARG A 964 0.49 17.35 48.37
CA ARG A 964 0.54 17.88 47.00
C ARG A 964 -0.66 18.78 46.70
N SER A 965 -0.46 19.72 45.80
CA SER A 965 -1.52 20.53 45.18
C SER A 965 -1.13 20.86 43.75
N GLU A 966 -2.10 20.97 42.85
CA GLU A 966 -1.87 21.57 41.54
C GLU A 966 -2.31 23.01 41.53
N ALA A 967 -1.35 23.91 41.41
CA ALA A 967 -1.57 25.35 41.42
C ALA A 967 -0.49 26.05 40.60
N SER A 968 -0.74 27.30 40.25
CA SER A 968 0.29 28.12 39.60
C SER A 968 1.38 28.48 40.61
N ILE A 969 2.67 28.30 40.24
CA ILE A 969 3.78 28.82 41.04
C ILE A 969 4.03 30.32 40.78
N PHE A 970 3.35 30.89 39.78
CA PHE A 970 3.39 32.31 39.51
C PHE A 970 2.56 33.05 40.57
N SER A 971 3.14 34.10 41.17
CA SER A 971 2.44 34.96 42.13
C SER A 971 1.16 35.56 41.55
N SER A 972 0.17 35.87 42.39
CA SER A 972 -1.09 36.53 42.00
C SER A 972 -0.95 38.03 41.69
N LEU A 973 0.19 38.47 41.17
CA LEU A 973 0.40 39.85 40.73
C LEU A 973 -0.46 40.09 39.48
N GLY A 974 -1.63 40.72 39.64
CA GLY A 974 -2.64 40.81 38.58
C GLY A 974 -3.48 39.53 38.44
N ASN A 975 -4.09 39.31 37.26
CA ASN A 975 -4.94 38.14 36.99
C ASN A 975 -4.16 36.96 36.38
N MET A 976 -2.98 36.65 36.92
CA MET A 976 -2.12 35.61 36.35
C MET A 976 -2.59 34.18 36.68
N ALA A 977 -3.34 34.01 37.78
CA ALA A 977 -3.93 32.73 38.15
C ALA A 977 -5.03 32.26 37.18
N SER A 978 -5.63 33.16 36.39
CA SER A 978 -6.68 32.81 35.42
C SER A 978 -6.17 32.23 34.11
N LEU A 979 -4.86 32.06 33.95
CA LEU A 979 -4.23 31.60 32.72
C LEU A 979 -4.37 30.10 32.44
N GLY A 980 -4.92 29.34 33.40
CA GLY A 980 -4.98 27.88 33.32
C GLY A 980 -3.65 27.18 33.57
N ILE A 981 -2.53 27.91 33.69
CA ILE A 981 -1.22 27.33 34.00
C ILE A 981 -1.12 26.98 35.48
N ARG A 982 -0.85 25.71 35.73
CA ARG A 982 -0.73 25.00 36.99
C ARG A 982 0.53 24.13 36.95
N HIS A 983 0.97 23.71 38.11
CA HIS A 983 2.13 22.85 38.28
C HIS A 983 1.86 21.94 39.46
N ASN A 984 2.46 20.75 39.48
CA ASN A 984 2.39 19.87 40.62
C ASN A 984 3.34 20.37 41.71
N ILE A 985 2.76 20.97 42.76
CA ILE A 985 3.49 21.49 43.92
C ILE A 985 3.52 20.41 45.00
N MET A 986 4.69 19.82 45.23
CA MET A 986 4.92 18.80 46.24
C MET A 986 5.62 19.41 47.45
N THR A 987 4.98 19.31 48.61
CA THR A 987 5.47 19.82 49.88
C THR A 987 6.08 18.68 50.69
N ILE A 988 7.39 18.79 50.94
CA ILE A 988 8.21 17.69 51.48
C ILE A 988 8.56 17.97 52.94
N PRO A 989 8.14 17.08 53.88
CA PRO A 989 8.53 17.18 55.28
C PRO A 989 10.00 16.81 55.50
N SER A 990 10.62 17.45 56.51
CA SER A 990 11.99 17.16 56.92
C SER A 990 12.17 15.69 57.32
N GLY A 991 13.21 15.04 56.79
CA GLY A 991 13.58 13.65 57.12
C GLY A 991 12.56 12.55 56.76
N THR A 992 11.51 12.85 55.98
CA THR A 992 10.48 11.87 55.60
C THR A 992 10.51 11.59 54.09
N ASN A 993 10.77 10.35 53.71
CA ASN A 993 10.78 9.95 52.30
C ASN A 993 9.39 10.16 51.68
N CYS A 994 9.38 10.82 50.52
CA CYS A 994 8.19 11.10 49.76
C CYS A 994 8.23 10.39 48.41
N THR A 995 7.06 10.06 47.86
CA THR A 995 6.97 9.47 46.51
C THR A 995 5.76 10.02 45.79
N TYR A 996 6.00 10.69 44.67
CA TYR A 996 4.98 11.02 43.70
C TYR A 996 4.86 9.89 42.70
N GLN A 997 3.65 9.46 42.40
CA GLN A 997 3.40 8.39 41.44
C GLN A 997 2.24 8.71 40.50
N THR A 998 2.42 8.35 39.23
CA THR A 998 1.37 8.31 38.22
C THR A 998 1.01 6.86 37.92
N ASN A 999 -0.28 6.53 37.84
CA ASN A 999 -0.73 5.24 37.33
C ASN A 999 -1.38 5.47 35.97
N PHE A 1000 -1.12 4.60 35.00
CA PHE A 1000 -1.75 4.68 33.68
C PHE A 1000 -1.77 3.31 33.00
N THR A 1001 -2.62 3.16 31.98
CA THR A 1001 -2.65 1.95 31.14
C THR A 1001 -1.31 1.73 30.48
N ALA A 1002 -0.86 0.47 30.38
CA ALA A 1002 0.44 0.12 29.79
C ALA A 1002 0.72 0.89 28.48
N GLN A 1003 1.86 1.58 28.45
CA GLN A 1003 2.37 2.32 27.30
C GLN A 1003 3.60 1.61 26.73
N ASP A 1004 3.65 1.51 25.41
CA ASP A 1004 4.86 1.10 24.69
C ASP A 1004 5.73 2.34 24.46
N VAL A 1005 6.90 2.36 25.10
CA VAL A 1005 7.87 3.45 25.03
C VAL A 1005 9.12 3.07 24.23
N ASN A 1006 9.10 1.97 23.47
CA ASN A 1006 10.27 1.52 22.70
C ASN A 1006 10.73 2.53 21.63
N ALA A 1007 9.80 3.34 21.12
CA ALA A 1007 10.11 4.40 20.17
C ALA A 1007 10.71 5.66 20.82
N CYS A 1008 10.51 5.83 22.13
CA CYS A 1008 11.03 6.94 22.91
C CYS A 1008 12.50 6.69 23.32
N ARG A 1009 13.20 7.75 23.73
CA ARG A 1009 14.59 7.71 24.17
C ARG A 1009 14.79 8.11 25.61
N ARG A 1010 13.90 8.90 26.19
CA ARG A 1010 14.06 9.44 27.54
C ARG A 1010 12.72 9.65 28.24
N VAL A 1011 12.78 9.63 29.57
CA VAL A 1011 11.77 10.23 30.44
C VAL A 1011 12.19 11.68 30.67
N ILE A 1012 11.27 12.62 30.46
CA ILE A 1012 11.50 14.04 30.67
C ILE A 1012 10.42 14.61 31.57
N PHE A 1013 10.82 15.50 32.46
CA PHE A 1013 9.95 16.40 33.19
C PHE A 1013 10.76 17.60 33.68
N ARG A 1014 10.07 18.71 33.94
CA ARG A 1014 10.66 19.93 34.51
C ARG A 1014 10.54 19.86 36.03
N LEU A 1015 11.60 20.24 36.75
CA LEU A 1015 11.61 20.38 38.21
C LEU A 1015 12.09 21.76 38.64
N GLY A 1016 11.44 22.33 39.65
CA GLY A 1016 11.91 23.49 40.40
C GLY A 1016 11.85 23.24 41.91
N GLN A 1017 12.43 24.12 42.73
CA GLN A 1017 12.48 23.96 44.19
C GLN A 1017 12.53 25.31 44.92
N THR A 1018 12.28 25.35 46.24
CA THR A 1018 12.20 26.60 47.04
C THR A 1018 13.41 26.93 47.92
N SER A 1019 14.36 26.02 48.05
CA SER A 1019 15.53 26.15 48.91
C SER A 1019 16.63 27.02 48.30
N THR A 1020 17.35 27.72 49.17
CA THR A 1020 18.58 28.43 48.80
C THR A 1020 19.78 27.51 48.58
N GLU A 1021 19.66 26.22 48.88
CA GLU A 1021 20.73 25.21 48.77
C GLU A 1021 20.59 24.32 47.53
N GLY A 1022 19.75 24.72 46.55
CA GLY A 1022 19.46 23.90 45.37
C GLY A 1022 18.84 22.56 45.76
N TYR A 1023 19.30 21.46 45.15
CA TYR A 1023 18.83 20.10 45.47
C TYR A 1023 19.68 19.39 46.54
N ASP A 1024 20.68 20.04 47.14
CA ASP A 1024 21.62 19.40 48.08
C ASP A 1024 20.95 18.74 49.30
N TRP A 1025 19.73 19.16 49.60
CA TRP A 1025 18.95 18.70 50.74
C TRP A 1025 18.11 17.45 50.48
N VAL A 1026 18.06 16.95 49.25
CA VAL A 1026 17.20 15.82 48.87
C VAL A 1026 17.89 14.94 47.85
N THR A 1027 17.85 13.62 48.02
CA THR A 1027 18.18 12.70 46.92
C THR A 1027 16.92 12.48 46.09
N VAL A 1028 17.01 12.66 44.76
CA VAL A 1028 15.87 12.50 43.85
C VAL A 1028 16.14 11.33 42.92
N ARG A 1029 15.18 10.42 42.81
CA ARG A 1029 15.25 9.25 41.93
C ARG A 1029 13.97 9.08 41.12
N VAL A 1030 14.08 8.42 39.99
CA VAL A 1030 12.96 8.08 39.12
C VAL A 1030 12.84 6.57 39.04
N ARG A 1031 11.64 6.05 39.30
CA ARG A 1031 11.31 4.63 39.15
C ARG A 1031 10.36 4.44 37.98
N LEU A 1032 10.66 3.47 37.11
CA LEU A 1032 9.71 2.93 36.16
C LEU A 1032 9.19 1.59 36.65
N THR A 1033 7.89 1.34 36.47
CA THR A 1033 7.26 0.03 36.68
C THR A 1033 6.61 -0.45 35.39
N ASP A 1034 6.79 -1.73 35.04
CA ASP A 1034 6.09 -2.36 33.92
C ASP A 1034 4.82 -3.12 34.32
N SER A 1035 4.10 -3.66 33.35
CA SER A 1035 2.87 -4.43 33.57
C SER A 1035 3.07 -5.74 34.36
N ALA A 1036 4.30 -6.23 34.49
CA ALA A 1036 4.66 -7.38 35.33
C ALA A 1036 5.07 -6.97 36.75
N ASN A 1037 4.97 -5.68 37.09
CA ASN A 1037 5.45 -5.07 38.33
C ASN A 1037 6.97 -5.14 38.52
N ALA A 1038 7.74 -5.39 37.47
CA ALA A 1038 9.19 -5.21 37.54
C ALA A 1038 9.49 -3.70 37.65
N THR A 1039 10.53 -3.35 38.40
CA THR A 1039 10.89 -1.95 38.63
C THR A 1039 12.35 -1.67 38.32
N SER A 1040 12.63 -0.47 37.81
CA SER A 1040 13.98 0.05 37.63
C SER A 1040 14.06 1.44 38.22
N LEU A 1041 15.08 1.69 39.05
CA LEU A 1041 15.28 2.96 39.76
C LEU A 1041 16.57 3.63 39.29
N VAL A 1042 16.48 4.89 38.87
CA VAL A 1042 17.61 5.71 38.43
C VAL A 1042 17.73 6.93 39.34
N THR A 1043 18.91 7.15 39.91
CA THR A 1043 19.20 8.36 40.67
C THR A 1043 19.39 9.53 39.72
N ILE A 1044 18.59 10.59 39.92
CA ILE A 1044 18.66 11.80 39.09
C ILE A 1044 19.33 12.97 39.78
N TRP A 1045 19.41 12.93 41.11
CA TRP A 1045 20.21 13.85 41.90
C TRP A 1045 20.63 13.23 43.23
N ASP A 1046 21.90 13.39 43.58
CA ASP A 1046 22.51 12.95 44.84
C ASP A 1046 23.73 13.82 45.16
N ARG A 1047 23.76 14.41 46.35
CA ARG A 1047 24.87 15.24 46.83
C ARG A 1047 26.19 14.46 46.93
N ALA A 1048 26.14 13.14 47.09
CA ALA A 1048 27.33 12.30 47.13
C ALA A 1048 28.00 12.15 45.75
N ALA A 1049 27.26 12.40 44.65
CA ALA A 1049 27.75 12.20 43.28
C ALA A 1049 27.27 13.28 42.29
N PRO A 1050 27.45 14.59 42.59
CA PRO A 1050 26.81 15.70 41.87
C PRO A 1050 27.28 15.85 40.40
N ASN A 1051 28.40 15.23 40.04
CA ASN A 1051 28.97 15.25 38.68
C ASN A 1051 28.44 14.12 37.78
N THR A 1052 27.56 13.24 38.28
CA THR A 1052 26.99 12.11 37.51
C THR A 1052 25.47 12.15 37.34
N THR A 1053 24.82 13.15 37.94
CA THR A 1053 23.36 13.32 38.04
C THR A 1053 22.75 14.00 36.82
N TYR A 1054 21.43 14.19 36.80
CA TYR A 1054 20.67 14.81 35.69
C TYR A 1054 20.12 16.20 36.08
N LEU A 1055 20.39 16.66 37.29
CA LEU A 1055 20.06 18.00 37.79
C LEU A 1055 21.36 18.78 38.05
N PRO A 1056 21.33 20.12 37.98
CA PRO A 1056 22.52 20.95 38.15
C PRO A 1056 23.03 20.95 39.60
N ASP A 1057 24.35 21.06 39.76
CA ASP A 1057 25.01 21.12 41.08
C ASP A 1057 24.98 22.52 41.70
N TYR A 1058 24.70 22.52 43.02
CA TYR A 1058 24.78 23.67 43.90
C TYR A 1058 26.16 23.70 44.58
N ASN A 1059 27.02 24.66 44.24
CA ASN A 1059 28.38 24.72 44.79
C ASN A 1059 28.54 25.70 45.98
N GLY A 1060 27.44 26.15 46.61
CA GLY A 1060 27.50 27.02 47.78
C GLY A 1060 27.78 28.50 47.51
N ALA A 1061 28.17 28.88 46.29
CA ALA A 1061 28.47 30.28 45.96
C ALA A 1061 27.21 31.12 45.66
N GLN A 1062 26.09 30.50 45.25
CA GLN A 1062 24.95 31.18 44.63
C GLN A 1062 23.59 30.72 45.20
N PRO A 1063 22.86 31.51 46.03
CA PRO A 1063 21.75 31.00 46.84
C PRO A 1063 20.40 30.78 46.12
N TYR A 1064 20.29 30.73 44.79
CA TYR A 1064 18.96 30.78 44.12
C TYR A 1064 18.80 29.88 42.87
N TYR A 1065 18.76 28.57 43.08
CA TYR A 1065 18.34 27.60 42.05
C TYR A 1065 16.82 27.35 42.07
N ASN A 1066 16.01 28.39 42.30
CA ASN A 1066 14.55 28.26 42.42
C ASN A 1066 13.84 28.13 41.06
N ARG A 1067 14.45 27.43 40.09
CA ARG A 1067 14.02 27.43 38.69
C ARG A 1067 13.70 26.08 38.12
N PHE A 1068 12.80 26.06 37.14
CA PHE A 1068 12.56 24.91 36.31
C PHE A 1068 13.81 24.55 35.50
N VAL A 1069 14.22 23.31 35.66
CA VAL A 1069 15.22 22.62 34.84
C VAL A 1069 14.64 21.29 34.38
N GLU A 1070 14.99 20.85 33.17
CA GLU A 1070 14.59 19.51 32.72
C GLU A 1070 15.48 18.43 33.30
N ALA A 1071 14.85 17.42 33.91
CA ALA A 1071 15.47 16.13 34.13
C ALA A 1071 15.30 15.28 32.86
N GLN A 1072 16.39 15.03 32.13
CA GLN A 1072 16.35 14.26 30.89
C GLN A 1072 17.03 12.89 31.06
N ILE A 1073 16.25 11.85 31.34
CA ILE A 1073 16.77 10.55 31.76
C ILE A 1073 16.65 9.56 30.62
N PRO A 1074 17.76 9.06 30.02
CA PRO A 1074 17.69 8.12 28.93
C PRO A 1074 17.06 6.82 29.38
N LEU A 1075 16.17 6.26 28.56
CA LEU A 1075 15.50 4.99 28.83
C LEU A 1075 16.50 3.84 28.97
N SER A 1076 17.67 3.95 28.31
CA SER A 1076 18.77 2.99 28.46
C SER A 1076 19.39 2.95 29.86
N ALA A 1077 19.14 3.93 30.73
CA ALA A 1077 19.56 3.89 32.13
C ALA A 1077 18.68 2.96 32.99
N PHE A 1078 17.48 2.60 32.51
CA PHE A 1078 16.57 1.72 33.20
C PHE A 1078 16.79 0.28 32.73
N THR A 1079 16.98 -0.65 33.67
CA THR A 1079 17.30 -2.05 33.37
C THR A 1079 16.32 -3.00 34.06
N GLY A 1080 16.03 -4.14 33.45
CA GLY A 1080 15.13 -5.14 34.04
C GLY A 1080 13.64 -4.78 34.02
N VAL A 1081 13.23 -3.78 33.24
CA VAL A 1081 11.82 -3.42 32.98
C VAL A 1081 11.48 -3.57 31.50
N ASN A 1082 10.26 -4.00 31.20
CA ASN A 1082 9.77 -4.12 29.84
C ASN A 1082 9.29 -2.75 29.30
N MET A 1083 10.08 -2.16 28.39
CA MET A 1083 9.76 -0.87 27.75
C MET A 1083 8.51 -0.92 26.85
N ALA A 1084 8.02 -2.11 26.47
CA ALA A 1084 6.78 -2.24 25.72
C ALA A 1084 5.51 -2.10 26.59
N SER A 1085 5.65 -2.04 27.93
CA SER A 1085 4.49 -2.12 28.81
C SER A 1085 4.65 -1.34 30.12
N ILE A 1086 5.25 -0.15 30.07
CA ILE A 1086 5.39 0.72 31.25
C ILE A 1086 4.01 1.19 31.72
N THR A 1087 3.73 1.06 33.01
CA THR A 1087 2.41 1.38 33.62
C THR A 1087 2.48 2.51 34.65
N ARG A 1088 3.68 2.83 35.14
CA ARG A 1088 3.87 3.82 36.20
C ARG A 1088 5.25 4.46 36.16
N ILE A 1089 5.27 5.77 36.45
CA ILE A 1089 6.44 6.57 36.75
C ILE A 1089 6.32 7.05 38.19
N GLU A 1090 7.40 6.93 38.95
CA GLU A 1090 7.48 7.45 40.33
C GLU A 1090 8.67 8.38 40.47
N ILE A 1091 8.46 9.51 41.13
CA ILE A 1091 9.51 10.43 41.57
C ILE A 1091 9.69 10.23 43.07
N VAL A 1092 10.82 9.63 43.44
CA VAL A 1092 11.16 9.29 44.83
C VAL A 1092 12.08 10.37 45.37
N MET A 1093 11.72 10.92 46.53
CA MET A 1093 12.41 12.05 47.15
C MET A 1093 12.80 11.66 48.59
N GLU A 1094 14.10 11.68 48.86
CA GLU A 1094 14.68 11.28 50.15
C GLU A 1094 15.37 12.49 50.78
N PRO A 1095 14.63 13.30 51.56
CA PRO A 1095 15.17 14.52 52.15
C PRO A 1095 16.11 14.24 53.32
N THR A 1096 17.14 15.07 53.44
CA THR A 1096 17.92 15.25 54.66
C THR A 1096 17.10 15.96 55.74
N THR A 1097 17.64 16.07 56.95
CA THR A 1097 17.03 16.86 58.02
C THR A 1097 17.28 18.35 57.78
N PHE A 1098 16.21 19.14 57.71
CA PHE A 1098 16.24 20.60 57.61
C PHE A 1098 15.15 21.25 58.49
N THR A 1099 15.23 22.57 58.66
CA THR A 1099 14.20 23.38 59.34
C THR A 1099 13.19 23.95 58.35
N GLY A 1100 11.92 24.01 58.75
CA GLY A 1100 10.84 24.57 57.92
C GLY A 1100 10.32 23.58 56.88
N THR A 1101 9.67 24.12 55.85
CA THR A 1101 9.03 23.36 54.78
C THR A 1101 9.71 23.67 53.46
N ARG A 1102 10.09 22.63 52.71
CA ARG A 1102 10.68 22.76 51.37
C ARG A 1102 9.73 22.15 50.34
N GLN A 1103 9.71 22.73 49.14
CA GLN A 1103 8.83 22.30 48.05
C GLN A 1103 9.64 21.95 46.81
N ILE A 1104 9.12 20.97 46.06
CA ILE A 1104 9.54 20.68 44.69
C ILE A 1104 8.32 20.89 43.80
N TYR A 1105 8.51 21.64 42.72
CA TYR A 1105 7.50 21.87 41.69
C TYR A 1105 7.83 21.01 40.48
N MET A 1106 6.81 20.51 39.79
CA MET A 1106 6.99 19.66 38.63
C MET A 1106 6.02 20.01 37.51
N ASP A 1107 6.50 19.93 36.27
CA ASP A 1107 5.71 20.14 35.06
C ASP A 1107 6.12 19.21 33.89
N ASP A 1108 5.25 19.02 32.90
CA ASP A 1108 5.49 18.32 31.62
C ASP A 1108 6.11 16.91 31.71
N LEU A 1109 5.49 16.00 32.47
CA LEU A 1109 5.93 14.60 32.55
C LEU A 1109 5.60 13.83 31.28
N ARG A 1110 6.64 13.35 30.59
CA ARG A 1110 6.49 12.64 29.31
C ARG A 1110 7.59 11.63 29.04
N PHE A 1111 7.29 10.69 28.15
CA PHE A 1111 8.29 10.00 27.36
C PHE A 1111 8.49 10.75 26.04
N GLU A 1112 9.74 10.86 25.60
CA GLU A 1112 10.14 11.51 24.35
C GLU A 1112 11.18 10.64 23.63
#